data_AF-A0A8H2ZME6-F1
#
_entry.id   AF-A0A8H2ZME6-F1
#
_cell.length_a   1.000
_cell.length_b   1.000
_cell.length_c   1.000
_cell.angle_alpha   90.00
_cell.angle_beta   90.00
_cell.angle_gamma   90.00
#
_symmetry.space_group_name_H-M   'P 1'
#
loop_
_entity.id
_entity.type
_entity.pdbx_description
1 polymer ?
#
loop_
_entity_poly.entity_id
_entity_poly.type
_entity_poly.pdbx_seq_one_letter_code
_entity_poly.pdbx_strand_id
1 'polypeptide(L)'
;MAPFSSRSQFIHSTRDHFREPPSVLSRLLLALPTDLAVSLQRMADQQNVGVVGGMLSRVSRSLRGRMRDWSWRRVLSLPHLLVCVWVVVLLYGERWVFEEAVRACAWEEWERWPPNTTPHHLIFLADPQLTDPHSYPDRPWPLSTFTIWHTDNYMKRSYIQLSKQLHPDTVFFLGDLFDGGREWKTAHGNSEDQAWAKGRRPAKEQKHVESWGKRYGEDFWLQEYGRFSRIFSDNWNLGGSEAGVGQRGRKLIASLPGNHDLGFGAQIKVPIRDRFEVYFGDVNRVDVIANHTFVSVDAVSLSAGASDRPVSETAPITKPVEDFLNNVQITKRKAVARELDFQAGKERVLQYSHSVQDVELADYAHLPTLDPGPNGAGFPTILLTHVPLYRNPGTPCGPLREHWPPTPPPKGQTTPVIPDHRNAISVSRGYQYQNVLSDDDSKKLISKIGNVVSVFSGDDHDYCELVHPEDKNHAREITVKSMNWAMGIRKPGFLMLSMWNPVAADGKPLHSVPTGHGAESTHTSNTMESHLCLLPDQIGILINYGILVGISLILLIIRAILVPFTNLMPFASSSSPSKSPTFDSEFSLLPTSIKDLKRSEEEEKDRLSNSSTSSTSTVNSSATRTSRTRTSSPANGYGLPANSHGIPYQQQQPLIEKAGYYGGLEGRLRWESEREFEREVELERKRKQELERRKNYRPWKIVVWWGRFRGTVPGRMLREVGTSVWRVVWVVGGVFLWFTWFG
;
A
#
# COMPACT_ATOMS: atom_id res chain seq x y z
N MET A 1 43.34 45.28 21.02
CA MET A 1 43.39 45.35 22.50
C MET A 1 43.31 43.93 23.05
N ALA A 2 44.10 43.64 24.08
CA ALA A 2 44.24 42.35 24.76
C ALA A 2 44.64 42.65 26.22
N PRO A 3 44.94 41.67 27.09
CA PRO A 3 44.17 40.46 27.46
C PRO A 3 44.04 40.31 29.00
N PHE A 4 43.19 39.41 29.51
CA PHE A 4 43.33 38.82 30.86
C PHE A 4 42.44 37.56 30.98
N SER A 5 42.71 36.56 31.81
CA SER A 5 43.96 35.82 32.10
C SER A 5 43.56 34.50 32.76
N SER A 6 44.37 33.45 32.61
CA SER A 6 44.12 32.15 33.22
C SER A 6 44.32 32.15 34.74
N ARG A 7 43.60 31.27 35.45
CA ARG A 7 44.08 30.68 36.70
C ARG A 7 43.78 29.19 36.76
N SER A 8 44.83 28.41 36.97
CA SER A 8 44.78 26.98 37.21
C SER A 8 44.38 26.67 38.66
N GLN A 9 43.62 25.60 38.85
CA GLN A 9 43.56 24.88 40.11
C GLN A 9 43.65 23.38 39.83
N PHE A 10 44.79 22.78 40.17
CA PHE A 10 44.91 21.34 40.34
C PHE A 10 44.40 20.96 41.72
N ILE A 11 43.42 20.06 41.82
CA ILE A 11 43.16 19.29 43.04
C ILE A 11 42.93 17.81 42.67
N HIS A 12 43.86 17.00 43.17
CA HIS A 12 43.81 15.56 43.46
C HIS A 12 43.02 14.57 42.59
N SER A 13 43.79 13.57 42.12
CA SER A 13 43.31 12.22 41.81
C SER A 13 42.54 11.59 42.98
N THR A 14 41.36 11.06 42.69
CA THR A 14 40.64 10.12 43.56
C THR A 14 40.26 8.86 42.77
N ARG A 15 40.98 7.78 43.09
CA ARG A 15 40.63 6.34 42.99
C ARG A 15 39.58 5.88 41.98
N ASP A 16 39.98 4.85 41.24
CA ASP A 16 39.17 3.97 40.41
C ASP A 16 37.75 3.71 40.95
N HIS A 17 36.75 4.24 40.26
CA HIS A 17 35.43 3.61 40.22
C HIS A 17 35.41 2.60 39.09
N PHE A 18 35.31 1.31 39.46
CA PHE A 18 35.04 0.22 38.54
C PHE A 18 33.71 0.50 37.82
N ARG A 19 33.77 0.99 36.57
CA ARG A 19 32.60 1.03 35.69
C ARG A 19 32.26 -0.40 35.35
N GLU A 20 31.14 -0.90 35.86
CA GLU A 20 30.59 -2.16 35.39
C GLU A 20 30.44 -2.11 33.86
N PRO A 21 30.84 -3.17 33.13
CA PRO A 21 30.64 -3.22 31.70
C PRO A 21 29.15 -3.04 31.38
N PRO A 22 28.78 -2.19 30.40
CA PRO A 22 27.38 -1.99 30.05
C PRO A 22 26.74 -3.35 29.75
N SER A 23 25.54 -3.56 30.31
CA SER A 23 24.82 -4.82 30.20
C SER A 23 24.63 -5.22 28.73
N VAL A 24 24.47 -6.51 28.46
CA VAL A 24 24.26 -7.01 27.09
C VAL A 24 23.07 -6.30 26.42
N LEU A 25 22.05 -5.93 27.20
CA LEU A 25 20.92 -5.11 26.75
C LEU A 25 21.35 -3.69 26.34
N SER A 26 22.16 -3.00 27.14
CA SER A 26 22.68 -1.66 26.82
C SER A 26 23.58 -1.68 25.58
N ARG A 27 24.39 -2.73 25.40
CA ARG A 27 25.21 -2.92 24.19
C ARG A 27 24.37 -3.22 22.95
N LEU A 28 23.28 -3.99 23.09
CA LEU A 28 22.32 -4.24 22.01
C LEU A 28 21.54 -2.97 21.64
N LEU A 29 21.12 -2.16 22.61
CA LEU A 29 20.43 -0.88 22.36
C LEU A 29 21.34 0.14 21.65
N LEU A 30 22.63 0.16 21.96
CA LEU A 30 23.63 0.98 21.25
C LEU A 30 24.00 0.45 19.85
N ALA A 31 23.60 -0.78 19.51
CA ALA A 31 23.81 -1.39 18.20
C ALA A 31 22.54 -1.37 17.32
N LEU A 32 21.44 -0.78 17.81
CA LEU A 32 20.20 -0.62 17.05
C LEU A 32 20.10 0.80 16.47
N PRO A 33 19.39 0.99 15.35
CA PRO A 33 19.05 2.32 14.84
C PRO A 33 18.37 3.19 15.90
N THR A 34 18.65 4.49 15.90
CA THR A 34 18.23 5.45 16.93
C THR A 34 16.73 5.40 17.23
N ASP A 35 15.90 5.26 16.19
CA ASP A 35 14.43 5.24 16.32
C ASP A 35 13.91 3.97 17.03
N LEU A 36 14.59 2.84 16.84
CA LEU A 36 14.31 1.58 17.53
C LEU A 36 14.77 1.64 18.99
N ALA A 37 15.95 2.21 19.25
CA ALA A 37 16.45 2.42 20.60
C ALA A 37 15.51 3.35 21.40
N VAL A 38 15.12 4.50 20.83
CA VAL A 38 14.18 5.45 21.45
C VAL A 38 12.79 4.83 21.67
N SER A 39 12.29 4.03 20.74
CA SER A 39 10.99 3.34 20.90
C SER A 39 11.04 2.30 22.02
N LEU A 40 12.08 1.47 22.07
CA LEU A 40 12.28 0.49 23.14
C LEU A 40 12.48 1.15 24.51
N GLN A 41 13.19 2.28 24.55
CA GLN A 41 13.41 3.02 25.79
C GLN A 41 12.12 3.68 26.29
N ARG A 42 11.30 4.27 25.40
CA ARG A 42 9.96 4.76 25.76
C ARG A 42 9.03 3.65 26.26
N MET A 43 9.11 2.45 25.70
CA MET A 43 8.34 1.29 26.20
C MET A 43 8.84 0.80 27.57
N ALA A 44 10.15 0.88 27.84
CA ALA A 44 10.72 0.55 29.14
C ALA A 44 10.34 1.60 30.22
N ASP A 45 10.39 2.88 29.88
CA ASP A 45 10.00 3.98 30.79
C ASP A 45 8.49 3.96 31.09
N GLN A 46 7.65 3.60 30.12
CA GLN A 46 6.22 3.35 30.35
C GLN A 46 5.93 2.18 31.30
N GLN A 47 6.86 1.24 31.50
CA GLN A 47 6.72 0.18 32.51
C GLN A 47 7.19 0.60 33.91
N ASN A 48 7.96 1.69 34.04
CA ASN A 48 8.50 2.15 35.32
C ASN A 48 7.60 3.18 36.04
N VAL A 49 6.60 3.76 35.38
CA VAL A 49 5.62 4.65 36.03
C VAL A 49 4.48 3.81 36.64
N GLY A 50 4.74 3.15 37.78
CA GLY A 50 3.67 2.34 38.39
C GLY A 50 3.91 1.55 39.68
N VAL A 51 5.07 1.58 40.35
CA VAL A 51 5.21 0.96 41.69
C VAL A 51 6.15 1.76 42.61
N VAL A 52 5.57 2.55 43.52
CA VAL A 52 6.29 3.05 44.71
C VAL A 52 5.80 2.28 45.94
N GLY A 53 6.72 1.56 46.59
CA GLY A 53 6.68 1.22 48.01
C GLY A 53 5.52 0.38 48.57
N GLY A 54 5.78 -0.90 48.86
CA GLY A 54 5.16 -1.52 50.05
C GLY A 54 4.43 -2.85 49.93
N MET A 55 5.02 -3.92 49.34
CA MET A 55 4.65 -5.30 49.72
C MET A 55 5.67 -6.40 49.31
N LEU A 56 6.88 -6.38 49.87
CA LEU A 56 7.88 -7.45 49.66
C LEU A 56 7.65 -8.70 50.55
N SER A 57 6.47 -9.32 50.50
CA SER A 57 6.28 -10.67 51.06
C SER A 57 5.00 -11.41 50.63
N ARG A 58 4.87 -11.79 49.34
CA ARG A 58 4.10 -12.99 48.87
C ARG A 58 4.13 -13.21 47.35
N VAL A 59 5.33 -13.29 46.75
CA VAL A 59 5.44 -13.90 45.41
C VAL A 59 5.15 -15.40 45.54
N SER A 60 4.02 -15.84 44.98
CA SER A 60 3.62 -17.25 44.98
C SER A 60 4.71 -18.15 44.41
N ARG A 61 4.93 -19.32 45.04
CA ARG A 61 5.87 -20.36 44.57
C ARG A 61 5.61 -20.79 43.12
N SER A 62 4.39 -20.56 42.61
CA SER A 62 3.99 -20.74 41.20
C SER A 62 4.88 -19.98 40.20
N LEU A 63 5.20 -18.71 40.45
CA LEU A 63 5.96 -17.89 39.50
C LEU A 63 7.45 -18.26 39.45
N ARG A 64 8.04 -18.58 40.61
CA ARG A 64 9.45 -19.03 40.68
C ARG A 64 9.65 -20.41 40.04
N GLY A 65 8.61 -21.24 39.98
CA GLY A 65 8.59 -22.49 39.21
C GLY A 65 8.51 -22.28 37.69
N ARG A 66 7.94 -21.17 37.21
CA ARG A 66 7.72 -20.90 35.78
C ARG A 66 8.94 -20.30 35.06
N MET A 67 9.81 -19.60 35.79
CA MET A 67 11.08 -19.08 35.26
C MET A 67 12.22 -20.10 35.36
N ARG A 68 12.15 -21.10 36.25
CA ARG A 68 13.17 -22.16 36.40
C ARG A 68 12.99 -23.32 35.41
N ASP A 69 12.52 -23.00 34.20
CA ASP A 69 12.20 -23.98 33.15
C ASP A 69 12.50 -23.43 31.73
N TRP A 70 13.26 -22.33 31.65
CA TRP A 70 14.01 -21.91 30.46
C TRP A 70 15.19 -22.85 30.21
N SER A 71 14.92 -24.10 29.85
CA SER A 71 15.96 -24.91 29.21
C SER A 71 16.24 -24.34 27.82
N TRP A 72 17.50 -24.13 27.47
CA TRP A 72 17.92 -23.68 26.13
C TRP A 72 17.35 -24.58 25.01
N ARG A 73 17.13 -25.88 25.29
CA ARG A 73 16.45 -26.87 24.44
C ARG A 73 15.00 -26.50 24.07
N ARG A 74 14.33 -25.67 24.87
CA ARG A 74 12.94 -25.22 24.65
C ARG A 74 12.87 -23.93 23.80
N VAL A 75 13.93 -23.12 23.86
CA VAL A 75 14.11 -21.89 23.04
C VAL A 75 14.66 -22.24 21.66
N LEU A 76 15.68 -23.09 21.56
CA LEU A 76 16.26 -23.61 20.31
C LEU A 76 15.36 -24.67 19.62
N SER A 77 14.05 -24.60 19.83
CA SER A 77 13.11 -25.58 19.28
C SER A 77 12.70 -25.16 17.87
N LEU A 78 12.58 -26.13 16.95
CA LEU A 78 12.45 -25.87 15.51
C LEU A 78 11.44 -24.78 15.11
N PRO A 79 10.21 -24.69 15.67
CA PRO A 79 9.29 -23.61 15.33
C PRO A 79 9.79 -22.22 15.74
N HIS A 80 10.50 -22.07 16.87
CA HIS A 80 11.08 -20.79 17.25
C HIS A 80 12.26 -20.41 16.34
N LEU A 81 13.08 -21.39 15.92
CA LEU A 81 14.12 -21.15 14.91
C LEU A 81 13.50 -20.69 13.58
N LEU A 82 12.43 -21.35 13.12
CA LEU A 82 11.70 -20.95 11.93
C LEU A 82 11.12 -19.54 12.07
N VAL A 83 10.54 -19.18 13.22
CA VAL A 83 10.08 -17.80 13.49
C VAL A 83 11.24 -16.81 13.38
N CYS A 84 12.41 -17.08 13.95
CA CYS A 84 13.57 -16.20 13.83
C CYS A 84 14.03 -16.04 12.37
N VAL A 85 14.12 -17.13 11.61
CA VAL A 85 14.45 -17.10 10.17
C VAL A 85 13.42 -16.27 9.40
N TRP A 86 12.13 -16.47 9.66
CA TRP A 86 11.06 -15.68 9.06
C TRP A 86 11.14 -14.19 9.40
N VAL A 87 11.42 -13.82 10.65
CA VAL A 87 11.60 -12.41 11.03
C VAL A 87 12.76 -11.77 10.26
N VAL A 88 13.89 -12.47 10.10
CA VAL A 88 15.03 -11.97 9.30
C VAL A 88 14.69 -11.86 7.81
N VAL A 89 14.00 -12.86 7.24
CA VAL A 89 13.59 -12.86 5.83
C VAL A 89 12.56 -11.77 5.54
N LEU A 90 11.64 -11.50 6.47
CA LEU A 90 10.70 -10.38 6.37
C LEU A 90 11.40 -9.02 6.55
N LEU A 91 12.37 -8.90 7.48
CA LEU A 91 13.20 -7.69 7.59
C LEU A 91 13.94 -7.40 6.28
N TYR A 92 14.52 -8.42 5.66
CA TYR A 92 15.20 -8.28 4.38
C TYR A 92 14.23 -7.87 3.26
N GLY A 93 13.16 -8.66 3.05
CA GLY A 93 12.23 -8.47 1.93
C GLY A 93 11.28 -7.27 2.06
N GLU A 94 10.91 -6.86 3.28
CA GLU A 94 10.01 -5.73 3.51
C GLU A 94 10.76 -4.41 3.80
N ARG A 95 12.07 -4.43 4.11
CA ARG A 95 12.84 -3.24 4.50
C ARG A 95 14.20 -3.14 3.81
N TRP A 96 15.15 -4.01 4.13
CA TRP A 96 16.56 -3.82 3.73
C TRP A 96 16.75 -3.82 2.22
N VAL A 97 16.02 -4.65 1.47
CA VAL A 97 16.13 -4.70 0.00
C VAL A 97 15.75 -3.37 -0.67
N PHE A 98 14.77 -2.63 -0.13
CA PHE A 98 14.41 -1.29 -0.61
C PHE A 98 15.46 -0.25 -0.24
N GLU A 99 16.01 -0.37 0.97
CA GLU A 99 17.06 0.52 1.46
C GLU A 99 18.34 0.37 0.62
N GLU A 100 18.77 -0.87 0.37
CA GLU A 100 19.94 -1.22 -0.44
C GLU A 100 19.78 -0.82 -1.91
N ALA A 101 18.61 -1.09 -2.52
CA ALA A 101 18.34 -0.74 -3.91
C ALA A 101 18.45 0.77 -4.17
N VAL A 102 17.92 1.61 -3.28
CA VAL A 102 18.03 3.07 -3.39
C VAL A 102 19.44 3.56 -3.04
N ARG A 103 20.10 2.98 -2.02
CA ARG A 103 21.46 3.37 -1.62
C ARG A 103 22.47 3.18 -2.75
N ALA A 104 22.31 2.13 -3.54
CA ALA A 104 23.15 1.85 -4.72
C ALA A 104 23.05 2.91 -5.83
N CYS A 105 22.12 3.86 -5.72
CA CYS A 105 21.91 4.94 -6.69
C CYS A 105 22.34 6.32 -6.14
N ALA A 106 23.04 6.39 -5.01
CA ALA A 106 23.53 7.64 -4.43
C ALA A 106 24.28 8.49 -5.47
N TRP A 107 24.00 9.79 -5.49
CA TRP A 107 24.51 10.74 -6.49
C TRP A 107 26.04 10.67 -6.67
N GLU A 108 26.76 10.62 -5.54
CA GLU A 108 28.22 10.54 -5.43
C GLU A 108 28.86 9.35 -6.20
N GLU A 109 28.11 8.27 -6.45
CA GLU A 109 28.62 7.03 -7.08
C GLU A 109 28.72 7.13 -8.61
N TRP A 110 28.02 8.08 -9.23
CA TRP A 110 27.88 8.15 -10.69
C TRP A 110 28.03 9.53 -11.32
N GLU A 111 27.79 10.62 -10.56
CA GLU A 111 27.97 12.00 -11.04
C GLU A 111 29.44 12.34 -11.32
N ARG A 112 29.69 13.08 -12.41
CA ARG A 112 31.06 13.42 -12.88
C ARG A 112 31.30 14.91 -12.97
N TRP A 113 30.86 15.65 -11.96
CA TRP A 113 31.07 17.08 -11.87
C TRP A 113 32.45 17.45 -11.28
N PRO A 114 32.99 18.64 -11.61
CA PRO A 114 34.18 19.17 -10.96
C PRO A 114 34.04 19.27 -9.42
N PRO A 115 35.15 19.21 -8.65
CA PRO A 115 35.07 19.36 -7.21
C PRO A 115 34.54 20.74 -6.79
N ASN A 116 33.72 20.76 -5.72
CA ASN A 116 33.01 21.93 -5.18
C ASN A 116 31.86 22.48 -6.04
N THR A 117 31.33 21.71 -7.00
CA THR A 117 30.04 22.04 -7.63
C THR A 117 28.85 21.62 -6.78
N THR A 118 27.76 22.37 -6.86
CA THR A 118 26.46 22.02 -6.26
C THR A 118 25.46 21.74 -7.39
N PRO A 119 25.41 20.51 -7.92
CA PRO A 119 24.41 20.14 -8.91
C PRO A 119 22.99 20.19 -8.32
N HIS A 120 21.99 20.34 -9.18
CA HIS A 120 20.59 20.15 -8.81
C HIS A 120 20.21 18.70 -9.00
N HIS A 121 19.55 18.12 -7.99
CA HIS A 121 19.17 16.71 -7.96
C HIS A 121 17.69 16.52 -8.30
N LEU A 122 17.41 16.02 -9.51
CA LEU A 122 16.04 15.81 -10.01
C LEU A 122 15.76 14.32 -10.22
N ILE A 123 14.54 13.88 -9.92
CA ILE A 123 14.07 12.52 -10.20
C ILE A 123 12.77 12.55 -11.02
N PHE A 124 12.69 11.69 -12.03
CA PHE A 124 11.47 11.36 -12.75
C PHE A 124 10.88 10.04 -12.25
N LEU A 125 9.60 10.07 -11.93
CA LEU A 125 8.77 8.91 -11.62
C LEU A 125 7.76 8.73 -12.77
N ALA A 126 7.74 7.55 -13.39
CA ALA A 126 6.76 7.21 -14.42
C ALA A 126 5.79 6.16 -13.88
N ASP A 127 4.55 6.22 -14.37
CA ASP A 127 3.54 5.18 -14.25
C ASP A 127 3.43 4.55 -12.85
N PRO A 128 3.18 5.36 -11.79
CA PRO A 128 2.78 4.78 -10.51
C PRO A 128 1.43 4.05 -10.65
N GLN A 129 0.57 4.43 -11.62
CA GLN A 129 -0.69 3.78 -12.01
C GLN A 129 -1.38 3.11 -10.82
N LEU A 130 -1.88 3.94 -9.90
CA LEU A 130 -2.46 3.48 -8.64
C LEU A 130 -3.52 2.42 -8.88
N THR A 131 -3.22 1.20 -8.41
CA THR A 131 -4.02 0.00 -8.71
C THR A 131 -5.39 0.10 -8.06
N ASP A 132 -6.45 -0.12 -8.83
CA ASP A 132 -7.82 0.09 -8.35
C ASP A 132 -8.79 -0.96 -8.97
N PRO A 133 -10.14 -0.81 -8.84
CA PRO A 133 -11.09 -1.71 -9.46
C PRO A 133 -11.10 -1.76 -11.00
N HIS A 134 -10.47 -0.79 -11.68
CA HIS A 134 -10.23 -0.81 -13.14
C HIS A 134 -9.08 -1.77 -13.50
N SER A 135 -8.01 -1.81 -12.71
CA SER A 135 -6.83 -2.65 -12.97
C SER A 135 -7.14 -4.15 -13.11
N TYR A 136 -7.97 -4.66 -12.20
CA TYR A 136 -8.27 -6.09 -12.10
C TYR A 136 -9.76 -6.32 -11.80
N PRO A 137 -10.69 -6.04 -12.74
CA PRO A 137 -12.12 -6.02 -12.47
C PRO A 137 -12.70 -7.38 -12.06
N ASP A 138 -12.13 -8.47 -12.58
CA ASP A 138 -12.54 -9.84 -12.27
C ASP A 138 -11.94 -10.35 -10.94
N ARG A 139 -11.13 -9.55 -10.21
CA ARG A 139 -10.47 -9.97 -8.97
C ARG A 139 -11.42 -9.80 -7.77
N PRO A 140 -11.90 -10.88 -7.14
CA PRO A 140 -12.89 -10.77 -6.07
C PRO A 140 -12.28 -10.25 -4.76
N TRP A 141 -13.12 -9.70 -3.88
CA TRP A 141 -12.76 -9.50 -2.48
C TRP A 141 -12.49 -10.86 -1.80
N PRO A 142 -11.46 -11.00 -0.94
CA PRO A 142 -10.54 -9.96 -0.45
C PRO A 142 -9.30 -9.72 -1.32
N LEU A 143 -9.09 -10.49 -2.38
CA LEU A 143 -7.86 -10.44 -3.20
C LEU A 143 -7.64 -9.08 -3.87
N SER A 144 -8.70 -8.40 -4.31
CA SER A 144 -8.61 -7.03 -4.84
C SER A 144 -8.00 -6.06 -3.83
N THR A 145 -8.62 -5.95 -2.64
CA THR A 145 -8.13 -5.12 -1.51
C THR A 145 -6.68 -5.44 -1.15
N PHE A 146 -6.32 -6.72 -1.07
CA PHE A 146 -4.95 -7.15 -0.78
C PHE A 146 -3.96 -6.72 -1.87
N THR A 147 -4.38 -6.69 -3.13
CA THR A 147 -3.53 -6.27 -4.26
C THR A 147 -3.21 -4.80 -4.17
N ILE A 148 -4.23 -3.95 -4.01
CA ILE A 148 -4.11 -2.49 -3.86
C ILE A 148 -3.18 -2.15 -2.70
N TRP A 149 -3.45 -2.71 -1.52
CA TRP A 149 -2.63 -2.50 -0.33
C TRP A 149 -1.16 -2.92 -0.51
N HIS A 150 -0.89 -3.95 -1.31
CA HIS A 150 0.46 -4.45 -1.55
C HIS A 150 1.21 -3.67 -2.65
N THR A 151 0.52 -3.11 -3.65
CA THR A 151 1.13 -2.18 -4.62
C THR A 151 1.38 -0.81 -3.99
N ASP A 152 0.41 -0.28 -3.23
CA ASP A 152 0.57 0.95 -2.43
C ASP A 152 1.78 0.85 -1.48
N ASN A 153 1.92 -0.24 -0.72
CA ASN A 153 3.05 -0.44 0.20
C ASN A 153 4.40 -0.52 -0.51
N TYR A 154 4.46 -1.15 -1.69
CA TYR A 154 5.68 -1.17 -2.50
C TYR A 154 6.10 0.26 -2.88
N MET A 155 5.19 1.01 -3.49
CA MET A 155 5.46 2.39 -3.92
C MET A 155 5.81 3.30 -2.74
N LYS A 156 5.08 3.18 -1.62
CA LYS A 156 5.35 3.93 -0.39
C LYS A 156 6.76 3.64 0.15
N ARG A 157 7.18 2.38 0.23
CA ARG A 157 8.54 2.02 0.70
C ARG A 157 9.62 2.55 -0.23
N SER A 158 9.49 2.31 -1.53
CA SER A 158 10.42 2.82 -2.55
C SER A 158 10.55 4.34 -2.47
N TYR A 159 9.43 5.05 -2.40
CA TYR A 159 9.42 6.52 -2.34
C TYR A 159 9.92 7.06 -1.00
N ILE A 160 9.63 6.42 0.14
CA ILE A 160 10.21 6.80 1.43
C ILE A 160 11.74 6.66 1.41
N GLN A 161 12.27 5.58 0.83
CA GLN A 161 13.72 5.39 0.74
C GLN A 161 14.36 6.42 -0.20
N LEU A 162 13.76 6.65 -1.38
CA LEU A 162 14.16 7.70 -2.33
C LEU A 162 14.19 9.08 -1.67
N SER A 163 13.09 9.47 -1.01
CA SER A 163 12.95 10.75 -0.29
C SER A 163 13.98 10.92 0.82
N LYS A 164 14.24 9.87 1.61
CA LYS A 164 15.17 9.92 2.76
C LYS A 164 16.65 9.83 2.39
N GLN A 165 17.01 9.01 1.40
CA GLN A 165 18.41 8.72 1.08
C GLN A 165 18.95 9.60 -0.05
N LEU A 166 18.13 9.91 -1.05
CA LEU A 166 18.55 10.70 -2.22
C LEU A 166 18.17 12.17 -2.08
N HIS A 167 17.21 12.52 -1.21
CA HIS A 167 16.80 13.90 -0.91
C HIS A 167 16.73 14.83 -2.14
N PRO A 168 15.98 14.47 -3.21
CA PRO A 168 15.98 15.25 -4.44
C PRO A 168 15.39 16.65 -4.24
N ASP A 169 15.92 17.63 -4.97
CA ASP A 169 15.37 18.98 -5.07
C ASP A 169 14.04 18.99 -5.82
N THR A 170 13.96 18.24 -6.93
CA THR A 170 12.75 18.15 -7.75
C THR A 170 12.34 16.71 -7.99
N VAL A 171 11.05 16.42 -7.86
CA VAL A 171 10.43 15.21 -8.43
C VAL A 171 9.37 15.61 -9.45
N PHE A 172 9.49 15.07 -10.66
CA PHE A 172 8.45 15.10 -11.70
C PHE A 172 7.79 13.73 -11.81
N PHE A 173 6.45 13.71 -11.91
CA PHE A 173 5.73 12.54 -12.41
C PHE A 173 5.49 12.69 -13.92
N LEU A 174 5.67 11.60 -14.67
CA LEU A 174 5.56 11.56 -16.12
C LEU A 174 4.23 10.94 -16.60
N GLY A 175 3.11 11.32 -15.97
CA GLY A 175 1.77 10.82 -16.29
C GLY A 175 1.39 9.51 -15.63
N ASP A 176 0.15 9.11 -15.88
CA ASP A 176 -0.49 7.87 -15.45
C ASP A 176 -0.41 7.65 -13.93
N LEU A 177 -0.97 8.63 -13.21
CA LEU A 177 -1.00 8.64 -11.75
C LEU A 177 -1.96 7.59 -11.20
N PHE A 178 -3.08 7.37 -11.90
CA PHE A 178 -4.15 6.43 -11.56
C PHE A 178 -4.44 5.51 -12.74
N ASP A 179 -4.71 4.22 -12.48
CA ASP A 179 -5.12 3.30 -13.55
C ASP A 179 -6.58 3.56 -14.00
N GLY A 180 -7.51 3.75 -13.05
CA GLY A 180 -8.91 4.08 -13.34
C GLY A 180 -9.21 5.59 -13.44
N GLY A 181 -8.19 6.46 -13.53
CA GLY A 181 -8.34 7.92 -13.39
C GLY A 181 -9.44 8.55 -14.25
N ARG A 182 -9.51 8.13 -15.52
CA ARG A 182 -10.51 8.57 -16.53
C ARG A 182 -11.91 7.95 -16.39
N GLU A 183 -12.06 6.89 -15.62
CA GLU A 183 -13.27 6.06 -15.59
C GLU A 183 -14.30 6.54 -14.55
N TRP A 184 -13.83 7.19 -13.48
CA TRP A 184 -14.66 7.59 -12.34
C TRP A 184 -15.35 8.94 -12.57
N LYS A 185 -16.67 9.03 -12.30
CA LYS A 185 -17.50 10.23 -12.51
C LYS A 185 -16.98 11.47 -11.79
N THR A 186 -17.33 12.64 -12.33
CA THR A 186 -17.04 14.00 -11.84
C THR A 186 -18.30 14.66 -11.29
N ALA A 187 -18.20 15.68 -10.43
CA ALA A 187 -19.34 16.49 -9.94
C ALA A 187 -20.31 16.94 -11.04
N HIS A 188 -19.76 17.39 -12.17
CA HIS A 188 -20.45 18.22 -13.16
C HIS A 188 -20.37 17.66 -14.60
N GLY A 189 -20.18 16.35 -14.75
CA GLY A 189 -19.92 15.73 -16.06
C GLY A 189 -20.35 14.28 -16.14
N ASN A 190 -20.83 13.86 -17.31
CA ASN A 190 -21.15 12.46 -17.57
C ASN A 190 -19.86 11.66 -17.86
N SER A 191 -19.67 10.53 -17.18
CA SER A 191 -18.56 9.61 -17.44
C SER A 191 -18.82 8.64 -18.59
N GLU A 192 -20.01 8.68 -19.21
CA GLU A 192 -20.29 7.86 -20.39
C GLU A 192 -19.31 8.13 -21.54
N ASP A 193 -18.96 7.07 -22.24
CA ASP A 193 -18.25 7.18 -23.51
C ASP A 193 -19.13 7.87 -24.55
N GLN A 194 -18.50 8.67 -25.41
CA GLN A 194 -19.15 9.35 -26.53
C GLN A 194 -19.87 8.32 -27.42
N ALA A 195 -21.02 8.67 -27.99
CA ALA A 195 -21.88 7.72 -28.69
C ALA A 195 -21.18 6.92 -29.81
N TRP A 196 -20.20 7.51 -30.50
CA TRP A 196 -19.42 6.88 -31.57
C TRP A 196 -18.28 5.95 -31.08
N ALA A 197 -17.90 6.08 -29.80
CA ALA A 197 -16.90 5.25 -29.12
C ALA A 197 -17.52 4.07 -28.35
N LYS A 198 -18.84 4.09 -28.11
CA LYS A 198 -19.57 2.97 -27.46
C LYS A 198 -19.35 1.66 -28.22
N GLY A 199 -19.03 0.60 -27.48
CA GLY A 199 -18.71 -0.73 -28.04
C GLY A 199 -17.26 -0.91 -28.52
N ARG A 200 -16.39 0.12 -28.44
CA ARG A 200 -14.94 -0.03 -28.74
C ARG A 200 -14.11 -0.54 -27.55
N ARG A 201 -14.70 -0.59 -26.34
CA ARG A 201 -14.04 -1.10 -25.13
C ARG A 201 -13.65 -2.58 -25.26
N PRO A 202 -12.54 -3.01 -24.64
CA PRO A 202 -12.21 -4.43 -24.49
C PRO A 202 -13.36 -5.24 -23.86
N ALA A 203 -13.56 -6.47 -24.36
CA ALA A 203 -14.66 -7.34 -23.93
C ALA A 203 -14.61 -7.77 -22.44
N LYS A 204 -13.47 -7.54 -21.76
CA LYS A 204 -13.34 -7.68 -20.30
C LYS A 204 -14.02 -6.51 -19.59
N GLU A 205 -13.59 -5.29 -19.86
CA GLU A 205 -14.14 -4.05 -19.28
C GLU A 205 -15.63 -3.87 -19.58
N GLN A 206 -16.06 -4.17 -20.81
CA GLN A 206 -17.41 -3.88 -21.30
C GLN A 206 -18.53 -4.48 -20.42
N LYS A 207 -18.24 -5.57 -19.68
CA LYS A 207 -19.14 -6.22 -18.71
C LYS A 207 -19.27 -5.46 -17.39
N HIS A 208 -18.26 -4.67 -17.04
CA HIS A 208 -18.13 -3.98 -15.76
C HIS A 208 -18.54 -2.51 -15.81
N VAL A 209 -18.50 -1.86 -16.98
CA VAL A 209 -18.84 -0.42 -17.18
C VAL A 209 -20.14 0.00 -16.48
N GLU A 210 -21.22 -0.76 -16.63
CA GLU A 210 -22.50 -0.43 -15.98
C GLU A 210 -22.42 -0.52 -14.44
N SER A 211 -21.66 -1.49 -13.92
CA SER A 211 -21.43 -1.66 -12.48
C SER A 211 -20.52 -0.57 -11.92
N TRP A 212 -19.50 -0.18 -12.67
CA TRP A 212 -18.57 0.91 -12.37
C TRP A 212 -19.31 2.24 -12.28
N GLY A 213 -20.07 2.60 -13.31
CA GLY A 213 -20.88 3.84 -13.33
C GLY A 213 -21.97 3.91 -12.27
N LYS A 214 -22.31 2.80 -11.60
CA LYS A 214 -23.22 2.75 -10.43
C LYS A 214 -22.52 2.77 -9.08
N ARG A 215 -21.26 2.31 -9.00
CA ARG A 215 -20.51 2.13 -7.74
C ARG A 215 -19.47 3.20 -7.48
N TYR A 216 -18.87 3.74 -8.54
CA TYR A 216 -17.73 4.63 -8.46
C TYR A 216 -18.06 5.98 -9.09
N GLY A 217 -17.63 7.04 -8.42
CA GLY A 217 -17.83 8.41 -8.84
C GLY A 217 -16.81 9.32 -8.18
N GLU A 218 -17.17 10.58 -7.98
CA GLU A 218 -16.22 11.59 -7.53
C GLU A 218 -15.65 11.29 -6.15
N ASP A 219 -16.48 10.93 -5.18
CA ASP A 219 -16.04 10.53 -3.83
C ASP A 219 -15.01 9.39 -3.85
N PHE A 220 -15.10 8.48 -4.83
CA PHE A 220 -14.12 7.42 -5.02
C PHE A 220 -12.82 7.97 -5.60
N TRP A 221 -12.88 8.77 -6.67
CA TRP A 221 -11.70 9.42 -7.24
C TRP A 221 -10.98 10.32 -6.23
N LEU A 222 -11.71 11.02 -5.36
CA LEU A 222 -11.12 11.82 -4.27
C LEU A 222 -10.41 10.95 -3.21
N GLN A 223 -10.90 9.74 -2.96
CA GLN A 223 -10.19 8.77 -2.10
C GLN A 223 -8.90 8.28 -2.75
N GLU A 224 -8.88 8.11 -4.06
CA GLU A 224 -7.67 7.76 -4.84
C GLU A 224 -6.67 8.92 -4.84
N TYR A 225 -7.10 10.17 -5.08
CA TYR A 225 -6.26 11.37 -4.93
C TYR A 225 -5.67 11.49 -3.52
N GLY A 226 -6.48 11.21 -2.49
CA GLY A 226 -5.99 11.10 -1.13
C GLY A 226 -5.00 9.96 -0.93
N ARG A 227 -5.11 8.86 -1.68
CA ARG A 227 -4.18 7.71 -1.65
C ARG A 227 -2.85 8.06 -2.29
N PHE A 228 -2.86 8.72 -3.45
CA PHE A 228 -1.69 9.33 -4.08
C PHE A 228 -0.96 10.24 -3.08
N SER A 229 -1.68 11.16 -2.45
CA SER A 229 -1.12 12.11 -1.49
C SER A 229 -0.46 11.42 -0.29
N ARG A 230 -1.10 10.39 0.28
CA ARG A 230 -0.54 9.58 1.38
C ARG A 230 0.71 8.77 1.03
N ILE A 231 0.92 8.46 -0.25
CA ILE A 231 2.08 7.71 -0.73
C ILE A 231 3.22 8.68 -1.09
N PHE A 232 2.92 9.79 -1.76
CA PHE A 232 3.91 10.71 -2.31
C PHE A 232 4.01 12.03 -1.53
N SER A 233 2.96 12.87 -1.56
CA SER A 233 2.96 14.21 -0.98
C SER A 233 3.31 14.23 0.52
N ASP A 234 2.67 13.37 1.32
CA ASP A 234 2.86 13.28 2.77
C ASP A 234 4.30 12.83 3.15
N ASN A 235 4.97 12.13 2.24
CA ASN A 235 6.31 11.57 2.45
C ASN A 235 7.43 12.41 1.77
N TRP A 236 7.08 13.53 1.14
CA TRP A 236 8.03 14.36 0.36
C TRP A 236 9.18 14.93 1.21
N ASN A 237 8.88 15.41 2.42
CA ASN A 237 9.84 16.09 3.29
C ASN A 237 10.52 15.16 4.32
N LEU A 238 10.51 13.83 4.10
CA LEU A 238 11.10 12.88 5.05
C LEU A 238 12.63 12.89 5.10
N GLY A 239 13.31 13.30 4.03
CA GLY A 239 14.75 13.63 4.05
C GLY A 239 15.05 15.03 4.63
N GLY A 240 14.07 15.92 4.65
CA GLY A 240 14.15 17.32 5.09
C GLY A 240 13.28 18.24 4.22
N SER A 241 13.07 19.49 4.67
CA SER A 241 12.38 20.54 3.89
C SER A 241 13.33 21.35 3.01
N GLU A 242 14.59 21.48 3.43
CA GLU A 242 15.56 22.37 2.78
C GLU A 242 16.01 21.81 1.44
N ALA A 243 16.09 22.69 0.43
CA ALA A 243 16.65 22.35 -0.88
C ALA A 243 18.18 22.44 -0.85
N GLY A 244 18.80 21.89 -1.90
CA GLY A 244 20.22 22.02 -2.17
C GLY A 244 20.67 23.48 -2.30
N VAL A 245 21.98 23.70 -2.16
CA VAL A 245 22.56 25.05 -2.18
C VAL A 245 22.25 25.74 -3.52
N GLY A 246 21.76 26.98 -3.44
CA GLY A 246 21.40 27.80 -4.60
C GLY A 246 20.02 27.51 -5.20
N GLN A 247 19.27 26.52 -4.69
CA GLN A 247 17.94 26.21 -5.17
C GLN A 247 16.86 27.07 -4.50
N ARG A 248 15.80 27.43 -5.23
CA ARG A 248 14.67 28.24 -4.72
C ARG A 248 13.82 27.53 -3.64
N GLY A 249 13.97 26.22 -3.49
CA GLY A 249 13.09 25.36 -2.70
C GLY A 249 12.79 24.05 -3.43
N ARG A 250 12.36 23.04 -2.67
CA ARG A 250 12.05 21.70 -3.18
C ARG A 250 10.72 21.68 -3.94
N LYS A 251 10.64 20.97 -5.06
CA LYS A 251 9.48 20.92 -5.96
C LYS A 251 8.95 19.50 -6.17
N LEU A 252 7.66 19.30 -5.96
CA LEU A 252 6.93 18.07 -6.34
C LEU A 252 5.93 18.43 -7.43
N ILE A 253 6.13 17.93 -8.66
CA ILE A 253 5.34 18.31 -9.83
C ILE A 253 4.69 17.05 -10.42
N ALA A 254 3.38 16.95 -10.28
CA ALA A 254 2.58 15.82 -10.76
C ALA A 254 1.50 16.24 -11.77
N SER A 255 1.71 17.35 -12.50
CA SER A 255 0.70 17.90 -13.41
C SER A 255 0.79 17.39 -14.85
N LEU A 256 1.79 16.58 -15.21
CA LEU A 256 1.81 15.94 -16.53
C LEU A 256 0.80 14.77 -16.52
N PRO A 257 -0.21 14.74 -17.41
CA PRO A 257 -1.20 13.68 -17.47
C PRO A 257 -0.76 12.54 -18.38
N GLY A 258 -1.28 11.34 -18.11
CA GLY A 258 -1.28 10.22 -19.07
C GLY A 258 -2.68 9.79 -19.54
N ASN A 259 -2.76 8.73 -20.33
CA ASN A 259 -4.01 8.23 -20.90
C ASN A 259 -4.89 7.44 -19.91
N HIS A 260 -4.37 6.97 -18.78
CA HIS A 260 -5.20 6.47 -17.69
C HIS A 260 -5.75 7.61 -16.81
N ASP A 261 -5.09 8.77 -16.77
CA ASP A 261 -5.62 9.96 -16.10
C ASP A 261 -6.78 10.60 -16.89
N LEU A 262 -6.60 10.83 -18.20
CA LEU A 262 -7.52 11.63 -19.03
C LEU A 262 -8.34 10.84 -20.07
N GLY A 263 -7.85 9.68 -20.48
CA GLY A 263 -8.17 9.08 -21.78
C GLY A 263 -7.24 9.56 -22.90
N PHE A 264 -7.50 9.16 -24.13
CA PHE A 264 -6.62 9.42 -25.28
C PHE A 264 -7.34 10.08 -26.47
N GLY A 265 -6.75 11.16 -26.98
CA GLY A 265 -7.17 11.86 -28.19
C GLY A 265 -8.62 12.29 -28.15
N ALA A 266 -9.35 12.11 -29.25
CA ALA A 266 -10.74 12.54 -29.35
C ALA A 266 -11.71 11.82 -28.38
N GLN A 267 -11.26 10.78 -27.67
CA GLN A 267 -12.06 10.07 -26.65
C GLN A 267 -11.91 10.65 -25.24
N ILE A 268 -11.09 11.69 -25.06
CA ILE A 268 -10.96 12.44 -23.80
C ILE A 268 -12.29 13.12 -23.46
N LYS A 269 -12.65 13.07 -22.18
CA LYS A 269 -13.85 13.69 -21.63
C LYS A 269 -13.43 14.99 -20.96
N VAL A 270 -13.85 16.15 -21.49
CA VAL A 270 -13.46 17.47 -20.97
C VAL A 270 -13.60 17.60 -19.44
N PRO A 271 -14.70 17.17 -18.78
CA PRO A 271 -14.80 17.20 -17.32
C PRO A 271 -13.75 16.38 -16.55
N ILE A 272 -13.21 15.31 -17.16
CA ILE A 272 -12.14 14.49 -16.56
C ILE A 272 -10.81 15.26 -16.58
N ARG A 273 -10.49 15.91 -17.71
CA ARG A 273 -9.33 16.80 -17.84
C ARG A 273 -9.43 17.98 -16.89
N ASP A 274 -10.57 18.67 -16.90
CA ASP A 274 -10.79 19.83 -16.03
C ASP A 274 -10.69 19.43 -14.55
N ARG A 275 -11.15 18.24 -14.15
CA ARG A 275 -10.90 17.69 -12.80
C ARG A 275 -9.41 17.48 -12.55
N PHE A 276 -8.68 16.84 -13.46
CA PHE A 276 -7.24 16.60 -13.26
C PHE A 276 -6.46 17.92 -13.08
N GLU A 277 -6.71 18.91 -13.94
CA GLU A 277 -6.12 20.25 -13.85
C GLU A 277 -6.40 20.95 -12.51
N VAL A 278 -7.63 20.81 -11.97
CA VAL A 278 -8.00 21.40 -10.66
C VAL A 278 -7.19 20.83 -9.49
N TYR A 279 -6.83 19.54 -9.52
CA TYR A 279 -6.15 18.87 -8.40
C TYR A 279 -4.63 18.74 -8.54
N PHE A 280 -4.11 18.78 -9.77
CA PHE A 280 -2.68 18.65 -10.07
C PHE A 280 -2.05 19.91 -10.67
N GLY A 281 -2.85 20.86 -11.14
CA GLY A 281 -2.40 22.10 -11.78
C GLY A 281 -2.22 21.98 -13.30
N ASP A 282 -1.66 23.02 -13.91
CA ASP A 282 -1.55 23.16 -15.36
C ASP A 282 -0.84 21.97 -16.03
N VAL A 283 -1.53 21.30 -16.94
CA VAL A 283 -1.00 20.16 -17.72
C VAL A 283 -0.05 20.56 -18.84
N ASN A 284 -0.12 21.82 -19.27
CA ASN A 284 0.79 22.43 -20.25
C ASN A 284 1.53 23.60 -19.57
N ARG A 285 2.82 23.42 -19.26
CA ARG A 285 3.57 24.36 -18.39
C ARG A 285 5.04 24.48 -18.76
N VAL A 286 5.66 25.56 -18.29
CA VAL A 286 7.10 25.83 -18.45
C VAL A 286 7.71 26.11 -17.07
N ASP A 287 8.73 25.34 -16.71
CA ASP A 287 9.50 25.52 -15.48
C ASP A 287 10.96 25.80 -15.81
N VAL A 288 11.59 26.71 -15.07
CA VAL A 288 13.05 26.85 -15.10
C VAL A 288 13.63 26.24 -13.83
N ILE A 289 14.58 25.33 -14.02
CA ILE A 289 15.21 24.52 -12.97
C ILE A 289 16.67 24.33 -13.36
N ALA A 290 17.61 24.63 -12.47
CA ALA A 290 19.06 24.46 -12.71
C ALA A 290 19.57 25.06 -14.04
N ASN A 291 19.05 26.23 -14.43
CA ASN A 291 19.30 26.88 -15.73
C ASN A 291 19.01 25.99 -16.95
N HIS A 292 18.00 25.12 -16.85
CA HIS A 292 17.36 24.41 -17.95
C HIS A 292 15.88 24.81 -18.01
N THR A 293 15.29 24.78 -19.20
CA THR A 293 13.86 25.05 -19.40
C THR A 293 13.11 23.74 -19.62
N PHE A 294 12.31 23.33 -18.64
CA PHE A 294 11.41 22.19 -18.75
C PHE A 294 10.09 22.63 -19.37
N VAL A 295 9.59 21.87 -20.33
CA VAL A 295 8.32 22.10 -21.01
C VAL A 295 7.49 20.84 -20.92
N SER A 296 6.47 20.83 -20.06
CA SER A 296 5.51 19.74 -19.95
C SER A 296 4.34 19.96 -20.91
N VAL A 297 3.93 18.91 -21.62
CA VAL A 297 2.85 18.99 -22.62
C VAL A 297 1.84 17.87 -22.47
N ASP A 298 0.56 18.23 -22.46
CA ASP A 298 -0.58 17.31 -22.61
C ASP A 298 -0.66 16.76 -24.04
N ALA A 299 0.15 15.73 -24.26
CA ALA A 299 0.28 15.06 -25.55
C ALA A 299 -0.91 14.12 -25.86
N VAL A 300 -1.66 13.68 -24.84
CA VAL A 300 -2.88 12.87 -25.03
C VAL A 300 -4.03 13.72 -25.57
N SER A 301 -4.19 14.97 -25.10
CA SER A 301 -5.12 15.93 -25.69
C SER A 301 -4.67 16.44 -27.05
N LEU A 302 -3.35 16.67 -27.26
CA LEU A 302 -2.82 17.05 -28.58
C LEU A 302 -3.20 16.03 -29.65
N SER A 303 -3.10 14.74 -29.33
CA SER A 303 -3.43 13.62 -30.22
C SER A 303 -4.90 13.59 -30.67
N ALA A 304 -5.79 14.41 -30.10
CA ALA A 304 -7.15 14.57 -30.60
C ALA A 304 -7.19 15.29 -31.96
N GLY A 305 -6.21 16.14 -32.25
CA GLY A 305 -6.10 16.89 -33.52
C GLY A 305 -5.79 15.99 -34.73
N ALA A 306 -5.13 14.86 -34.51
CA ALA A 306 -4.81 13.86 -35.54
C ALA A 306 -5.92 12.81 -35.77
N SER A 307 -7.14 13.07 -35.29
CA SER A 307 -8.28 12.14 -35.41
C SER A 307 -9.22 12.49 -36.56
N ASP A 308 -9.90 11.49 -37.13
CA ASP A 308 -10.91 11.66 -38.18
C ASP A 308 -12.24 12.31 -37.69
N ARG A 309 -12.23 12.99 -36.54
CA ARG A 309 -13.41 13.63 -35.94
C ARG A 309 -13.55 15.09 -36.40
N PRO A 310 -14.79 15.63 -36.46
CA PRO A 310 -14.98 17.05 -36.76
C PRO A 310 -14.25 17.96 -35.78
N VAL A 311 -13.64 19.04 -36.28
CA VAL A 311 -12.92 20.03 -35.46
C VAL A 311 -13.81 20.62 -34.35
N SER A 312 -15.12 20.72 -34.56
CA SER A 312 -16.07 21.16 -33.52
C SER A 312 -16.16 20.22 -32.31
N GLU A 313 -15.83 18.94 -32.45
CA GLU A 313 -15.79 17.97 -31.35
C GLU A 313 -14.41 17.92 -30.67
N THR A 314 -13.33 18.10 -31.44
CA THR A 314 -11.95 17.98 -30.94
C THR A 314 -11.36 19.28 -30.42
N ALA A 315 -11.79 20.44 -30.91
CA ALA A 315 -11.28 21.74 -30.47
C ALA A 315 -11.41 22.01 -28.95
N PRO A 316 -12.47 21.59 -28.23
CA PRO A 316 -12.51 21.70 -26.77
C PRO A 316 -11.40 20.91 -26.05
N ILE A 317 -10.85 19.89 -26.70
CA ILE A 317 -9.74 19.05 -26.20
C ILE A 317 -8.39 19.64 -26.65
N THR A 318 -8.20 19.96 -27.93
CA THR A 318 -6.91 20.42 -28.47
C THR A 318 -6.59 21.88 -28.13
N LYS A 319 -7.59 22.76 -28.05
CA LYS A 319 -7.35 24.21 -27.98
C LYS A 319 -6.42 24.63 -26.83
N PRO A 320 -6.52 24.12 -25.58
CA PRO A 320 -5.60 24.51 -24.51
C PRO A 320 -4.13 24.21 -24.82
N VAL A 321 -3.82 23.03 -25.39
CA VAL A 321 -2.44 22.68 -25.77
C VAL A 321 -1.99 23.44 -27.02
N GLU A 322 -2.89 23.74 -27.96
CA GLU A 322 -2.54 24.55 -29.15
C GLU A 322 -2.30 26.03 -28.81
N ASP A 323 -3.14 26.63 -27.95
CA ASP A 323 -2.95 27.98 -27.43
C ASP A 323 -1.64 28.07 -26.60
N PHE A 324 -1.31 27.03 -25.82
CA PHE A 324 -0.01 26.91 -25.15
C PHE A 324 1.15 26.85 -26.15
N LEU A 325 1.13 25.93 -27.12
CA LEU A 325 2.21 25.77 -28.11
C LEU A 325 2.40 27.00 -29.00
N ASN A 326 1.35 27.79 -29.23
CA ASN A 326 1.45 29.07 -29.93
C ASN A 326 2.15 30.16 -29.09
N ASN A 327 2.05 30.09 -27.76
CA ASN A 327 2.66 31.06 -26.84
C ASN A 327 3.94 30.56 -26.14
N VAL A 328 4.32 29.29 -26.30
CA VAL A 328 5.39 28.63 -25.53
C VAL A 328 6.71 29.39 -25.58
N GLN A 329 7.08 29.94 -26.74
CA GLN A 329 8.31 30.75 -26.88
C GLN A 329 8.32 32.00 -25.99
N ILE A 330 7.18 32.70 -25.91
CA ILE A 330 6.99 33.87 -25.04
C ILE A 330 7.07 33.43 -23.57
N THR A 331 6.41 32.33 -23.21
CA THR A 331 6.42 31.79 -21.86
C THR A 331 7.83 31.37 -21.42
N LYS A 332 8.59 30.68 -22.28
CA LYS A 332 9.99 30.31 -22.05
C LYS A 332 10.86 31.53 -21.77
N ARG A 333 10.81 32.56 -22.63
CA ARG A 333 11.60 33.79 -22.45
C ARG A 333 11.24 34.54 -21.16
N LYS A 334 9.95 34.65 -20.83
CA LYS A 334 9.48 35.24 -19.56
C LYS A 334 9.99 34.45 -18.35
N ALA A 335 9.99 33.12 -18.41
CA ALA A 335 10.45 32.26 -17.33
C ALA A 335 11.97 32.34 -17.13
N VAL A 336 12.76 32.26 -18.22
CA VAL A 336 14.23 32.40 -18.16
C VAL A 336 14.64 33.79 -17.65
N ALA A 337 13.99 34.86 -18.11
CA ALA A 337 14.28 36.21 -17.65
C ALA A 337 13.97 36.41 -16.16
N ARG A 338 12.87 35.81 -15.66
CA ARG A 338 12.52 35.79 -14.23
C ARG A 338 13.53 34.98 -13.39
N GLU A 339 14.15 33.95 -13.95
CA GLU A 339 15.21 33.20 -13.27
C GLU A 339 16.50 34.01 -13.17
N LEU A 340 16.93 34.63 -14.27
CA LEU A 340 18.13 35.47 -14.29
C LEU A 340 18.02 36.69 -13.37
N ASP A 341 16.87 37.37 -13.35
CA ASP A 341 16.67 38.49 -12.43
C ASP A 341 16.72 38.03 -10.95
N PHE A 342 16.13 36.88 -10.62
CA PHE A 342 16.20 36.31 -9.27
C PHE A 342 17.64 35.98 -8.85
N GLN A 343 18.43 35.34 -9.73
CA GLN A 343 19.85 35.06 -9.48
C GLN A 343 20.67 36.35 -9.34
N ALA A 344 20.26 37.44 -9.99
CA ALA A 344 20.84 38.78 -9.84
C ALA A 344 20.31 39.55 -8.61
N GLY A 345 19.47 38.95 -7.76
CA GLY A 345 18.86 39.61 -6.58
C GLY A 345 17.82 40.67 -6.92
N LYS A 346 17.21 40.61 -8.10
CA LYS A 346 16.22 41.55 -8.63
C LYS A 346 14.84 40.91 -8.72
N GLU A 347 13.80 41.72 -8.54
CA GLU A 347 12.42 41.30 -8.80
C GLU A 347 11.91 41.92 -10.11
N ARG A 348 11.47 41.08 -11.05
CA ARG A 348 10.87 41.55 -12.31
C ARG A 348 9.39 41.83 -12.14
N VAL A 349 9.06 43.02 -11.64
CA VAL A 349 7.68 43.50 -11.46
C VAL A 349 7.24 44.34 -12.66
N LEU A 350 6.04 44.09 -13.16
CA LEU A 350 5.39 44.98 -14.14
C LEU A 350 4.70 46.13 -13.38
N GLN A 351 5.30 47.32 -13.39
CA GLN A 351 4.72 48.50 -12.78
C GLN A 351 3.91 49.30 -13.81
N TYR A 352 2.62 49.46 -13.56
CA TYR A 352 1.77 50.38 -14.31
C TYR A 352 1.74 51.75 -13.63
N SER A 353 1.86 52.82 -14.42
CA SER A 353 1.55 54.17 -13.94
C SER A 353 0.05 54.29 -13.70
N HIS A 354 -0.37 54.77 -12.53
CA HIS A 354 -1.77 55.11 -12.26
C HIS A 354 -2.15 56.37 -13.03
N SER A 355 -2.62 56.21 -14.28
CA SER A 355 -3.17 57.28 -15.12
C SER A 355 -4.60 56.95 -15.52
N VAL A 356 -5.52 57.89 -15.34
CA VAL A 356 -6.87 57.81 -15.92
C VAL A 356 -6.77 58.23 -17.39
N GLN A 357 -7.27 57.39 -18.29
CA GLN A 357 -7.33 57.63 -19.73
C GLN A 357 -8.70 57.18 -20.26
N ASP A 358 -9.22 57.86 -21.28
CA ASP A 358 -10.42 57.41 -21.97
C ASP A 358 -10.14 56.10 -22.73
N VAL A 359 -11.12 55.20 -22.75
CA VAL A 359 -10.99 53.83 -23.30
C VAL A 359 -10.58 53.85 -24.78
N GLU A 360 -10.98 54.88 -25.53
CA GLU A 360 -10.68 55.08 -26.95
C GLU A 360 -9.28 55.65 -27.21
N LEU A 361 -8.64 56.26 -26.20
CA LEU A 361 -7.31 56.88 -26.29
C LEU A 361 -6.19 56.00 -25.72
N ALA A 362 -6.53 54.90 -25.05
CA ALA A 362 -5.56 54.00 -24.44
C ALA A 362 -4.78 53.19 -25.51
N ASP A 363 -3.45 53.20 -25.42
CA ASP A 363 -2.58 52.42 -26.31
C ASP A 363 -2.54 50.93 -25.89
N TYR A 364 -3.41 50.14 -26.51
CA TYR A 364 -3.41 48.67 -26.38
C TYR A 364 -2.34 47.98 -27.24
N ALA A 365 -1.67 48.68 -28.16
CA ALA A 365 -0.66 48.11 -29.05
C ALA A 365 0.72 48.00 -28.37
N HIS A 366 1.07 48.92 -27.48
CA HIS A 366 2.36 48.96 -26.78
C HIS A 366 2.25 48.73 -25.26
N LEU A 367 1.38 47.80 -24.84
CA LEU A 367 1.28 47.43 -23.43
C LEU A 367 2.62 46.89 -22.89
N PRO A 368 3.11 47.40 -21.73
CA PRO A 368 4.31 46.87 -21.10
C PRO A 368 4.24 45.35 -20.90
N THR A 369 5.32 44.65 -21.25
CA THR A 369 5.41 43.18 -21.16
C THR A 369 6.63 42.75 -20.37
N LEU A 370 6.52 41.61 -19.69
CA LEU A 370 7.63 40.96 -19.01
C LEU A 370 8.55 40.17 -19.97
N ASP A 371 8.14 39.99 -21.23
CA ASP A 371 8.92 39.32 -22.27
C ASP A 371 10.14 40.18 -22.65
N PRO A 372 11.39 39.70 -22.54
CA PRO A 372 12.57 40.41 -23.05
C PRO A 372 12.61 40.52 -24.59
N GLY A 373 11.68 39.88 -25.31
CA GLY A 373 11.63 39.86 -26.77
C GLY A 373 12.52 38.78 -27.37
N PRO A 374 12.51 38.59 -28.71
CA PRO A 374 13.14 37.43 -29.37
C PRO A 374 14.64 37.25 -29.09
N ASN A 375 15.36 38.33 -28.81
CA ASN A 375 16.80 38.34 -28.51
C ASN A 375 17.11 38.11 -27.01
N GLY A 376 16.09 37.81 -26.20
CA GLY A 376 16.26 37.48 -24.79
C GLY A 376 17.03 36.17 -24.58
N ALA A 377 17.65 36.05 -23.41
CA ALA A 377 18.37 34.83 -23.02
C ALA A 377 17.48 33.58 -23.08
N GLY A 378 18.08 32.46 -23.47
CA GLY A 378 17.43 31.16 -23.55
C GLY A 378 18.32 30.05 -23.00
N PHE A 379 17.70 29.09 -22.32
CA PHE A 379 18.38 27.91 -21.76
C PHE A 379 18.12 26.66 -22.61
N PRO A 380 18.94 25.60 -22.48
CA PRO A 380 18.66 24.30 -23.08
C PRO A 380 17.26 23.80 -22.66
N THR A 381 16.47 23.29 -23.62
CA THR A 381 15.08 22.91 -23.35
C THR A 381 14.92 21.41 -23.24
N ILE A 382 14.23 20.96 -22.20
CA ILE A 382 13.87 19.57 -21.92
C ILE A 382 12.36 19.43 -22.09
N LEU A 383 11.92 18.52 -22.97
CA LEU A 383 10.51 18.22 -23.18
C LEU A 383 10.07 17.07 -22.27
N LEU A 384 8.97 17.27 -21.53
CA LEU A 384 8.29 16.22 -20.78
C LEU A 384 6.94 15.93 -21.43
N THR A 385 6.68 14.66 -21.72
CA THR A 385 5.43 14.16 -22.28
C THR A 385 5.14 12.80 -21.68
N HIS A 386 3.89 12.38 -21.50
CA HIS A 386 3.65 10.99 -21.10
C HIS A 386 3.90 10.02 -22.27
N VAL A 387 3.36 10.37 -23.45
CA VAL A 387 3.43 9.54 -24.66
C VAL A 387 4.76 9.78 -25.40
N PRO A 388 5.58 8.74 -25.65
CA PRO A 388 6.87 8.85 -26.33
C PRO A 388 6.77 9.47 -27.74
N LEU A 389 7.82 10.14 -28.24
CA LEU A 389 7.79 10.71 -29.60
C LEU A 389 7.84 9.61 -30.69
N TYR A 390 7.34 9.95 -31.88
CA TYR A 390 7.34 9.05 -33.03
C TYR A 390 8.76 8.54 -33.36
N ARG A 391 8.85 7.23 -33.59
CA ARG A 391 10.04 6.52 -34.04
C ARG A 391 9.65 5.47 -35.08
N ASN A 392 10.55 5.16 -36.00
CA ASN A 392 10.28 4.14 -37.03
C ASN A 392 10.03 2.77 -36.36
N PRO A 393 9.07 1.95 -36.84
CA PRO A 393 8.82 0.63 -36.29
C PRO A 393 10.09 -0.24 -36.27
N GLY A 394 10.44 -0.79 -35.10
CA GLY A 394 11.67 -1.57 -34.92
C GLY A 394 12.93 -0.73 -34.62
N THR A 395 12.80 0.55 -34.27
CA THR A 395 13.91 1.33 -33.71
C THR A 395 14.24 0.80 -32.30
N PRO A 396 15.44 0.23 -32.05
CA PRO A 396 15.76 -0.39 -30.76
C PRO A 396 15.84 0.64 -29.62
N CYS A 397 15.36 0.23 -28.44
CA CYS A 397 15.42 0.97 -27.17
C CYS A 397 16.75 0.85 -26.42
N GLY A 398 17.66 0.00 -26.89
CA GLY A 398 18.97 -0.20 -26.27
C GLY A 398 19.01 -1.26 -25.15
N PRO A 399 20.19 -1.44 -24.53
CA PRO A 399 20.50 -2.61 -23.68
C PRO A 399 19.85 -2.62 -22.30
N LEU A 400 19.31 -1.49 -21.85
CA LEU A 400 18.71 -1.35 -20.51
C LEU A 400 17.22 -1.72 -20.45
N ARG A 401 16.58 -2.01 -21.60
CA ARG A 401 15.21 -2.54 -21.65
C ARG A 401 15.16 -3.95 -21.06
N GLU A 402 14.32 -4.14 -20.05
CA GLU A 402 14.27 -5.37 -19.26
C GLU A 402 13.51 -6.51 -19.96
N HIS A 403 12.31 -6.23 -20.46
CA HIS A 403 11.40 -7.25 -20.99
C HIS A 403 11.96 -7.89 -22.27
N TRP A 404 12.68 -7.09 -23.08
CA TRP A 404 13.31 -7.52 -24.32
C TRP A 404 14.66 -6.83 -24.54
N PRO A 405 15.78 -7.46 -24.11
CA PRO A 405 17.11 -6.93 -24.43
C PRO A 405 17.38 -6.98 -25.95
N PRO A 406 18.30 -6.14 -26.47
CA PRO A 406 18.66 -6.10 -27.88
C PRO A 406 19.02 -7.47 -28.46
N THR A 407 18.67 -7.66 -29.72
CA THR A 407 19.07 -8.84 -30.50
C THR A 407 20.58 -8.81 -30.71
N PRO A 408 21.33 -9.87 -30.32
CA PRO A 408 22.77 -9.92 -30.53
C PRO A 408 23.11 -9.76 -32.02
N PRO A 409 24.07 -8.88 -32.39
CA PRO A 409 24.42 -8.67 -33.79
C PRO A 409 25.04 -9.94 -34.41
N PRO A 410 24.83 -10.21 -35.71
CA PRO A 410 25.51 -11.26 -36.44
C PRO A 410 27.04 -11.17 -36.33
N LYS A 411 27.73 -12.30 -36.43
CA LYS A 411 29.20 -12.35 -36.40
C LYS A 411 29.79 -11.44 -37.49
N GLY A 412 30.54 -10.42 -37.07
CA GLY A 412 31.16 -9.42 -37.96
C GLY A 412 30.46 -8.06 -37.97
N GLN A 413 29.26 -7.94 -37.40
CA GLN A 413 28.57 -6.66 -37.23
C GLN A 413 28.85 -6.08 -35.83
N THR A 414 29.23 -4.80 -35.76
CA THR A 414 29.48 -4.06 -34.51
C THR A 414 28.35 -3.12 -34.11
N THR A 415 27.42 -2.83 -35.02
CA THR A 415 26.23 -1.99 -34.78
C THR A 415 25.05 -2.82 -34.29
N PRO A 416 24.07 -2.22 -33.58
CA PRO A 416 22.81 -2.89 -33.23
C PRO A 416 22.07 -3.42 -34.46
N VAL A 417 21.25 -4.46 -34.25
CA VAL A 417 20.30 -4.94 -35.27
C VAL A 417 19.21 -3.89 -35.46
N ILE A 418 18.98 -3.44 -36.70
CA ILE A 418 17.92 -2.49 -37.05
C ILE A 418 17.27 -3.00 -38.36
N PRO A 419 15.93 -3.21 -38.40
CA PRO A 419 14.99 -3.09 -37.29
C PRO A 419 15.11 -4.24 -36.27
N ASP A 420 14.98 -3.93 -34.97
CA ASP A 420 14.76 -4.89 -33.89
C ASP A 420 13.36 -4.68 -33.28
N HIS A 421 12.36 -5.34 -33.86
CA HIS A 421 10.98 -5.28 -33.38
C HIS A 421 10.77 -5.89 -31.99
N ARG A 422 11.75 -6.60 -31.42
CA ARG A 422 11.65 -7.19 -30.09
C ARG A 422 12.05 -6.16 -29.03
N ASN A 423 13.17 -5.45 -29.24
CA ASN A 423 13.66 -4.43 -28.32
C ASN A 423 13.00 -3.05 -28.52
N ALA A 424 12.36 -2.79 -29.66
CA ALA A 424 11.64 -1.55 -29.92
C ALA A 424 10.29 -1.43 -29.19
N ILE A 425 9.84 -0.19 -28.93
CA ILE A 425 8.42 0.10 -28.67
C ILE A 425 7.61 -0.24 -29.92
N SER A 426 6.50 -0.97 -29.76
CA SER A 426 5.58 -1.25 -30.87
C SER A 426 4.80 0.00 -31.26
N VAL A 427 4.90 0.42 -32.52
CA VAL A 427 4.10 1.55 -33.06
C VAL A 427 2.66 1.06 -33.31
N SER A 428 1.85 1.11 -32.25
CA SER A 428 0.46 0.60 -32.23
C SER A 428 -0.48 1.57 -31.52
N ARG A 429 -1.79 1.45 -31.82
CA ARG A 429 -2.88 2.22 -31.19
C ARG A 429 -4.10 1.35 -30.95
N GLY A 430 -4.92 1.71 -29.97
CA GLY A 430 -6.15 0.98 -29.63
C GLY A 430 -7.22 1.86 -29.00
N TYR A 431 -8.07 1.24 -28.17
CA TYR A 431 -9.04 1.98 -27.37
C TYR A 431 -8.32 2.67 -26.20
N GLN A 432 -8.39 4.00 -26.14
CA GLN A 432 -7.80 4.84 -25.08
C GLN A 432 -6.26 4.75 -24.93
N TYR A 433 -5.50 4.32 -25.94
CA TYR A 433 -4.02 4.37 -25.92
C TYR A 433 -3.40 4.45 -27.33
N GLN A 434 -2.16 4.95 -27.39
CA GLN A 434 -1.27 4.88 -28.55
C GLN A 434 0.20 5.03 -28.09
N ASN A 435 1.03 4.02 -28.35
CA ASN A 435 2.35 3.85 -27.72
C ASN A 435 3.41 4.91 -28.08
N VAL A 436 3.18 5.69 -29.14
CA VAL A 436 4.03 6.81 -29.58
C VAL A 436 3.18 7.88 -30.26
N LEU A 437 3.56 9.15 -30.20
CA LEU A 437 2.88 10.22 -30.94
C LEU A 437 2.93 10.00 -32.46
N SER A 438 2.09 10.75 -33.19
CA SER A 438 2.21 10.81 -34.64
C SER A 438 3.52 11.52 -35.04
N ASP A 439 4.03 11.23 -36.23
CA ASP A 439 5.25 11.87 -36.74
C ASP A 439 5.07 13.39 -36.90
N ASP A 440 3.90 13.80 -37.39
CA ASP A 440 3.54 15.21 -37.55
C ASP A 440 3.38 15.93 -36.20
N ASP A 441 2.75 15.32 -35.19
CA ASP A 441 2.66 15.90 -33.84
C ASP A 441 4.04 16.00 -33.19
N SER A 442 4.89 14.99 -33.37
CA SER A 442 6.26 15.00 -32.86
C SER A 442 7.09 16.14 -33.47
N LYS A 443 6.99 16.34 -34.79
CA LYS A 443 7.62 17.47 -35.51
C LYS A 443 7.03 18.82 -35.09
N LYS A 444 5.69 18.92 -34.99
CA LYS A 444 4.95 20.13 -34.53
C LYS A 444 5.41 20.54 -33.14
N LEU A 445 5.57 19.60 -32.21
CA LEU A 445 6.06 19.84 -30.86
C LEU A 445 7.48 20.38 -30.84
N ILE A 446 8.44 19.65 -31.41
CA ILE A 446 9.86 20.06 -31.39
C ILE A 446 10.04 21.43 -32.09
N SER A 447 9.37 21.64 -33.22
CA SER A 447 9.40 22.91 -33.97
C SER A 447 8.81 24.08 -33.18
N LYS A 448 7.62 23.93 -32.58
CA LYS A 448 6.96 24.99 -31.78
C LYS A 448 7.74 25.33 -30.51
N ILE A 449 8.30 24.31 -29.84
CA ILE A 449 9.01 24.47 -28.56
C ILE A 449 10.43 25.02 -28.75
N GLY A 450 11.15 24.56 -29.78
CA GLY A 450 12.50 25.03 -30.16
C GLY A 450 13.61 24.74 -29.14
N ASN A 451 14.84 24.55 -29.63
CA ASN A 451 16.02 24.26 -28.81
C ASN A 451 15.84 23.09 -27.81
N VAL A 452 15.10 22.04 -28.23
CA VAL A 452 14.85 20.85 -27.40
C VAL A 452 16.08 19.93 -27.50
N VAL A 453 16.82 19.80 -26.40
CA VAL A 453 18.06 19.00 -26.34
C VAL A 453 17.81 17.57 -25.83
N SER A 454 16.75 17.36 -25.07
CA SER A 454 16.34 16.03 -24.60
C SER A 454 14.84 15.95 -24.31
N VAL A 455 14.33 14.72 -24.26
CA VAL A 455 12.93 14.39 -24.05
C VAL A 455 12.83 13.28 -23.00
N PHE A 456 11.85 13.37 -22.10
CA PHE A 456 11.53 12.28 -21.15
C PHE A 456 10.06 11.88 -21.28
N SER A 457 9.80 10.56 -21.34
CA SER A 457 8.47 9.96 -21.53
C SER A 457 8.15 8.83 -20.53
N GLY A 458 6.90 8.32 -20.48
CA GLY A 458 6.44 7.32 -19.48
C GLY A 458 5.78 6.05 -20.03
N ASP A 459 4.76 6.17 -20.90
CA ASP A 459 3.75 5.15 -21.31
C ASP A 459 4.22 3.70 -21.61
N ASP A 460 5.50 3.47 -21.95
CA ASP A 460 6.00 2.12 -22.29
C ASP A 460 6.28 1.22 -21.07
N HIS A 461 6.27 1.78 -19.86
CA HIS A 461 6.59 1.14 -18.57
C HIS A 461 8.01 0.55 -18.43
N ASP A 462 8.76 0.31 -19.51
CA ASP A 462 10.15 -0.16 -19.49
C ASP A 462 11.13 0.95 -19.92
N TYR A 463 12.42 0.76 -19.65
CA TYR A 463 13.42 1.75 -20.08
C TYR A 463 13.61 1.69 -21.60
N CYS A 464 13.49 2.84 -22.27
CA CYS A 464 13.81 2.98 -23.68
C CYS A 464 14.64 4.22 -23.92
N GLU A 465 15.80 4.10 -24.58
CA GLU A 465 16.67 5.22 -24.90
C GLU A 465 17.04 5.23 -26.38
N LEU A 466 16.91 6.39 -27.02
CA LEU A 466 17.34 6.62 -28.39
C LEU A 466 17.68 8.09 -28.65
N VAL A 467 18.34 8.35 -29.77
CA VAL A 467 18.55 9.71 -30.31
C VAL A 467 17.72 9.85 -31.57
N HIS A 468 16.92 10.91 -31.63
CA HIS A 468 16.03 11.19 -32.76
C HIS A 468 16.79 11.71 -34.01
N PRO A 469 16.14 11.74 -35.20
CA PRO A 469 16.74 12.34 -36.38
C PRO A 469 16.76 13.88 -36.31
N GLU A 470 17.34 14.52 -37.33
CA GLU A 470 17.48 15.97 -37.44
C GLU A 470 16.12 16.70 -37.42
N ASP A 471 15.08 16.08 -37.98
CA ASP A 471 13.70 16.59 -38.01
C ASP A 471 13.07 16.77 -36.61
N LYS A 472 13.68 16.16 -35.60
CA LYS A 472 13.34 16.25 -34.18
C LYS A 472 14.55 16.75 -33.36
N ASN A 473 15.35 17.62 -33.98
CA ASN A 473 16.48 18.35 -33.39
C ASN A 473 17.59 17.46 -32.77
N HIS A 474 17.75 16.22 -33.26
CA HIS A 474 18.65 15.23 -32.65
C HIS A 474 18.44 15.03 -31.13
N ALA A 475 17.22 15.27 -30.64
CA ALA A 475 16.94 15.19 -29.22
C ALA A 475 17.13 13.73 -28.72
N ARG A 476 17.85 13.56 -27.62
CA ARG A 476 17.92 12.28 -26.90
C ARG A 476 16.62 12.09 -26.12
N GLU A 477 15.91 10.99 -26.38
CA GLU A 477 14.72 10.62 -25.62
C GLU A 477 15.02 9.45 -24.69
N ILE A 478 14.55 9.55 -23.44
CA ILE A 478 14.43 8.41 -22.53
C ILE A 478 12.97 8.24 -22.12
N THR A 479 12.38 7.09 -22.44
CA THR A 479 11.16 6.61 -21.80
C THR A 479 11.55 5.98 -20.46
N VAL A 480 11.00 6.54 -19.39
CA VAL A 480 11.32 6.22 -18.00
C VAL A 480 10.53 4.98 -17.57
N LYS A 481 11.24 4.05 -16.95
CA LYS A 481 10.67 2.80 -16.45
C LYS A 481 9.65 3.07 -15.34
N SER A 482 8.52 2.36 -15.35
CA SER A 482 7.47 2.46 -14.33
C SER A 482 8.03 2.18 -12.93
N MET A 483 7.53 2.91 -11.93
CA MET A 483 7.85 2.66 -10.53
C MET A 483 6.95 1.61 -9.86
N ASN A 484 5.93 1.08 -10.56
CA ASN A 484 4.97 0.12 -10.02
C ASN A 484 5.21 -1.31 -10.57
N TRP A 485 5.44 -2.26 -9.65
CA TRP A 485 5.69 -3.67 -9.99
C TRP A 485 4.49 -4.41 -10.60
N ALA A 486 3.29 -3.82 -10.59
CA ALA A 486 2.12 -4.39 -11.26
C ALA A 486 2.15 -4.23 -12.80
N MET A 487 3.05 -3.39 -13.35
CA MET A 487 2.99 -2.92 -14.73
C MET A 487 3.83 -3.73 -15.73
N GLY A 488 3.87 -5.06 -15.51
CA GLY A 488 4.45 -6.03 -16.45
C GLY A 488 5.97 -6.19 -16.40
N ILE A 489 6.65 -5.39 -15.58
CA ILE A 489 8.11 -5.38 -15.38
C ILE A 489 8.51 -6.08 -14.08
N ARG A 490 9.70 -6.70 -14.07
CA ARG A 490 10.24 -7.45 -12.93
C ARG A 490 10.94 -6.55 -11.92
N LYS A 491 11.67 -5.54 -12.38
CA LYS A 491 12.43 -4.60 -11.55
C LYS A 491 12.01 -3.17 -11.87
N PRO A 492 10.95 -2.62 -11.25
CA PRO A 492 10.57 -1.22 -11.39
C PRO A 492 11.73 -0.25 -11.20
N GLY A 493 11.58 0.99 -11.63
CA GLY A 493 12.67 1.96 -11.55
C GLY A 493 12.21 3.39 -11.43
N PHE A 494 13.20 4.28 -11.45
CA PHE A 494 13.04 5.72 -11.62
C PHE A 494 14.29 6.27 -12.32
N LEU A 495 14.14 7.41 -13.00
CA LEU A 495 15.26 8.05 -13.66
C LEU A 495 15.75 9.23 -12.82
N MET A 496 17.05 9.24 -12.52
CA MET A 496 17.73 10.33 -11.84
C MET A 496 18.37 11.25 -12.89
N LEU A 497 18.32 12.55 -12.63
CA LEU A 497 18.92 13.59 -13.46
C LEU A 497 19.71 14.54 -12.57
N SER A 498 21.02 14.56 -12.75
CA SER A 498 21.92 15.53 -12.15
C SER A 498 22.11 16.68 -13.12
N MET A 499 21.98 17.93 -12.66
CA MET A 499 22.07 19.11 -13.54
C MET A 499 23.01 20.17 -12.99
N TRP A 500 23.96 20.60 -13.82
CA TRP A 500 24.86 21.71 -13.51
C TRP A 500 25.10 22.56 -14.76
N ASN A 501 24.46 23.72 -14.81
CA ASN A 501 24.60 24.70 -15.89
C ASN A 501 24.88 26.10 -15.32
N PRO A 502 26.14 26.44 -15.00
CA PRO A 502 26.50 27.78 -14.54
C PRO A 502 26.43 28.79 -15.70
N VAL A 503 25.66 29.87 -15.52
CA VAL A 503 25.45 30.92 -16.52
C VAL A 503 25.86 32.30 -16.01
N ALA A 504 26.24 33.19 -16.92
CA ALA A 504 26.48 34.60 -16.65
C ALA A 504 25.14 35.37 -16.49
N ALA A 505 25.22 36.64 -16.06
CA ALA A 505 24.04 37.49 -15.88
C ALA A 505 23.26 37.79 -17.18
N ASP A 506 23.85 37.55 -18.35
CA ASP A 506 23.18 37.61 -19.66
C ASP A 506 22.60 36.24 -20.10
N GLY A 507 22.67 35.23 -19.23
CA GLY A 507 22.18 33.88 -19.45
C GLY A 507 23.07 32.98 -20.32
N LYS A 508 24.25 33.44 -20.74
CA LYS A 508 25.18 32.59 -21.52
C LYS A 508 25.94 31.61 -20.62
N PRO A 509 26.22 30.37 -21.07
CA PRO A 509 27.00 29.40 -20.31
C PRO A 509 28.41 29.92 -19.97
N LEU A 510 28.85 29.73 -18.72
CA LEU A 510 30.19 30.11 -18.25
C LEU A 510 31.29 29.11 -18.67
N HIS A 511 30.90 27.91 -19.11
CA HIS A 511 31.82 26.83 -19.48
C HIS A 511 31.53 26.31 -20.89
N SER A 512 31.73 27.16 -21.90
CA SER A 512 31.91 26.71 -23.28
C SER A 512 33.36 26.28 -23.50
N VAL A 513 33.57 25.09 -24.05
CA VAL A 513 34.92 24.63 -24.43
C VAL A 513 35.21 25.16 -25.84
N PRO A 514 36.25 25.98 -26.04
CA PRO A 514 36.65 26.38 -27.39
C PRO A 514 37.26 25.16 -28.11
N THR A 515 36.62 24.72 -29.18
CA THR A 515 37.21 23.78 -30.13
C THR A 515 38.34 24.49 -30.89
N GLY A 516 39.55 23.94 -30.82
CA GLY A 516 40.68 24.48 -31.57
C GLY A 516 40.44 24.44 -33.08
N HIS A 517 40.97 25.43 -33.81
CA HIS A 517 40.92 25.58 -35.27
C HIS A 517 39.57 26.01 -35.87
N GLY A 518 39.10 27.22 -35.49
CA GLY A 518 38.42 28.12 -36.45
C GLY A 518 37.02 27.73 -36.92
N ALA A 519 36.32 26.85 -36.20
CA ALA A 519 34.90 26.57 -36.44
C ALA A 519 34.01 27.37 -35.48
N GLU A 520 32.86 27.87 -35.96
CA GLU A 520 31.82 28.52 -35.13
C GLU A 520 31.06 27.54 -34.21
N SER A 521 31.48 26.27 -34.13
CA SER A 521 30.86 25.23 -33.31
C SER A 521 31.50 25.11 -31.93
N THR A 522 31.19 26.04 -31.03
CA THR A 522 31.33 25.81 -29.59
C THR A 522 30.39 24.69 -29.16
N HIS A 523 30.90 23.49 -28.93
CA HIS A 523 30.14 22.47 -28.23
C HIS A 523 29.90 22.94 -26.78
N THR A 524 28.63 23.05 -26.40
CA THR A 524 28.25 23.22 -25.00
C THR A 524 28.68 21.97 -24.22
N SER A 525 29.41 22.17 -23.13
CA SER A 525 29.71 21.13 -22.15
C SER A 525 28.41 20.42 -21.72
N ASN A 526 28.48 19.12 -21.39
CA ASN A 526 27.31 18.41 -20.85
C ASN A 526 26.81 19.14 -19.58
N THR A 527 25.58 19.64 -19.63
CA THR A 527 24.95 20.38 -18.51
C THR A 527 24.09 19.49 -17.61
N MET A 528 23.93 18.21 -17.97
CA MET A 528 23.21 17.22 -17.19
C MET A 528 23.73 15.80 -17.44
N GLU A 529 23.58 14.94 -16.44
CA GLU A 529 23.85 13.49 -16.50
C GLU A 529 22.63 12.71 -16.00
N SER A 530 22.29 11.58 -16.64
CA SER A 530 21.09 10.78 -16.34
C SER A 530 21.45 9.36 -15.90
N HIS A 531 20.83 8.86 -14.83
CA HIS A 531 21.10 7.53 -14.27
C HIS A 531 19.81 6.76 -13.96
N LEU A 532 19.67 5.54 -14.49
CA LEU A 532 18.53 4.65 -14.20
C LEU A 532 18.75 3.95 -12.85
N CYS A 533 17.89 4.23 -11.87
CA CYS A 533 17.85 3.48 -10.62
C CYS A 533 16.81 2.36 -10.68
N LEU A 534 17.16 1.17 -10.20
CA LEU A 534 16.27 0.00 -10.15
C LEU A 534 15.82 -0.30 -8.72
N LEU A 535 14.53 -0.54 -8.56
CA LEU A 535 13.84 -0.91 -7.32
C LEU A 535 13.76 -2.44 -7.16
N PRO A 536 13.42 -2.95 -5.96
CA PRO A 536 13.39 -4.39 -5.68
C PRO A 536 12.42 -5.20 -6.55
N ASP A 537 12.82 -6.43 -6.87
CA ASP A 537 11.95 -7.43 -7.50
C ASP A 537 10.92 -7.98 -6.50
N GLN A 538 9.74 -7.35 -6.48
CA GLN A 538 8.67 -7.72 -5.55
C GLN A 538 8.12 -9.13 -5.78
N ILE A 539 8.09 -9.60 -7.03
CA ILE A 539 7.61 -10.94 -7.36
C ILE A 539 8.65 -11.98 -6.90
N GLY A 540 9.94 -11.65 -6.94
CA GLY A 540 11.04 -12.46 -6.41
C GLY A 540 10.98 -12.61 -4.90
N ILE A 541 10.72 -11.51 -4.18
CA ILE A 541 10.47 -11.52 -2.74
C ILE A 541 9.29 -12.45 -2.39
N LEU A 542 8.16 -12.33 -3.12
CA LEU A 542 6.98 -13.19 -2.93
C LEU A 542 7.24 -14.67 -3.26
N ILE A 543 8.02 -14.97 -4.31
CA ILE A 543 8.44 -16.34 -4.64
C ILE A 543 9.31 -16.92 -3.53
N ASN A 544 10.28 -16.14 -3.01
CA ASN A 544 11.15 -16.56 -1.92
C ASN A 544 10.35 -16.83 -0.62
N TYR A 545 9.33 -16.02 -0.32
CA TYR A 545 8.39 -16.31 0.77
C TYR A 545 7.64 -17.63 0.52
N GLY A 546 7.12 -17.86 -0.70
CA GLY A 546 6.46 -19.11 -1.06
C GLY A 546 7.34 -20.35 -0.90
N ILE A 547 8.61 -20.27 -1.33
CA ILE A 547 9.62 -21.32 -1.15
C ILE A 547 9.87 -21.56 0.35
N LEU A 548 10.04 -20.50 1.15
CA LEU A 548 10.27 -20.61 2.58
C LEU A 548 9.06 -21.19 3.33
N VAL A 549 7.82 -20.93 2.88
CA VAL A 549 6.61 -21.61 3.39
C VAL A 549 6.72 -23.11 3.12
N GLY A 550 7.04 -23.51 1.89
CA GLY A 550 7.23 -24.92 1.52
C GLY A 550 8.28 -25.63 2.40
N ILE A 551 9.47 -25.03 2.52
CA ILE A 551 10.55 -25.55 3.38
C ILE A 551 10.12 -25.63 4.85
N SER A 552 9.46 -24.59 5.37
CA SER A 552 8.96 -24.56 6.76
C SER A 552 7.96 -25.69 7.01
N LEU A 553 7.00 -25.91 6.11
CA LEU A 553 6.02 -26.98 6.22
C LEU A 553 6.67 -28.36 6.18
N ILE A 554 7.62 -28.59 5.26
CA ILE A 554 8.36 -29.85 5.16
C ILE A 554 9.13 -30.14 6.47
N LEU A 555 9.87 -29.16 7.00
CA LEU A 555 10.62 -29.30 8.26
C LEU A 555 9.71 -29.60 9.45
N LEU A 556 8.54 -28.95 9.53
CA LEU A 556 7.56 -29.19 10.59
C LEU A 556 6.88 -30.57 10.47
N ILE A 557 6.61 -31.04 9.24
CA ILE A 557 6.07 -32.38 8.98
C ILE A 557 7.12 -33.45 9.34
N ILE A 558 8.37 -33.31 8.89
CA ILE A 558 9.46 -34.22 9.24
C ILE A 558 9.62 -34.29 10.76
N ARG A 559 9.66 -33.15 11.45
CA ARG A 559 9.73 -33.14 12.93
C ARG A 559 8.53 -33.86 13.56
N ALA A 560 7.31 -33.60 13.10
CA ALA A 560 6.12 -34.25 13.65
C ALA A 560 6.10 -35.76 13.41
N ILE A 561 6.66 -36.24 12.29
CA ILE A 561 6.86 -37.67 12.01
C ILE A 561 7.93 -38.27 12.94
N LEU A 562 9.01 -37.54 13.24
CA LEU A 562 10.09 -38.00 14.11
C LEU A 562 9.74 -37.98 15.61
N VAL A 563 8.86 -37.09 16.07
CA VAL A 563 8.49 -36.95 17.50
C VAL A 563 7.95 -38.25 18.15
N PRO A 564 7.20 -39.13 17.46
CA PRO A 564 6.85 -40.46 18.00
C PRO A 564 7.99 -41.48 18.09
N PHE A 565 9.06 -41.33 17.30
CA PHE A 565 10.17 -42.29 17.22
C PHE A 565 11.46 -41.83 17.91
N THR A 566 11.54 -40.55 18.23
CA THR A 566 12.66 -39.90 18.92
C THR A 566 12.13 -39.27 20.21
N ASN A 567 12.92 -39.25 21.29
CA ASN A 567 12.50 -38.68 22.58
C ASN A 567 12.45 -37.12 22.58
N LEU A 568 12.03 -36.51 21.46
CA LEU A 568 11.77 -35.08 21.34
C LEU A 568 10.49 -34.72 22.11
N MET A 569 10.53 -33.65 22.90
CA MET A 569 9.32 -33.18 23.59
C MET A 569 8.26 -32.74 22.58
N PRO A 570 7.02 -33.27 22.63
CA PRO A 570 5.91 -32.81 21.81
C PRO A 570 5.43 -31.41 22.26
N PHE A 571 5.02 -30.58 21.31
CA PHE A 571 4.42 -29.27 21.57
C PHE A 571 2.91 -29.35 21.77
N ALA A 572 2.27 -30.34 21.17
CA ALA A 572 0.90 -30.72 21.46
C ALA A 572 0.84 -31.32 22.86
N SER A 573 0.28 -30.57 23.81
CA SER A 573 0.15 -31.00 25.21
C SER A 573 -0.56 -32.36 25.33
N SER A 574 0.15 -33.33 25.91
CA SER A 574 -0.40 -34.61 26.31
C SER A 574 -1.34 -34.40 27.49
N SER A 575 -2.62 -34.20 27.20
CA SER A 575 -3.70 -34.24 28.19
C SER A 575 -3.96 -35.69 28.64
N SER A 576 -2.98 -36.26 29.35
CA SER A 576 -3.03 -37.43 30.26
C SER A 576 -1.61 -37.91 30.52
N PRO A 577 -1.08 -37.85 31.76
CA PRO A 577 0.03 -38.69 32.17
C PRO A 577 -0.44 -40.15 32.16
N SER A 578 0.32 -41.04 31.54
CA SER A 578 0.13 -42.48 31.71
C SER A 578 0.38 -42.86 33.17
N LYS A 579 -0.67 -43.24 33.90
CA LYS A 579 -0.50 -43.91 35.20
C LYS A 579 0.06 -45.31 34.95
N SER A 580 1.19 -45.61 35.60
CA SER A 580 1.65 -46.98 35.83
C SER A 580 0.64 -47.76 36.69
N PRO A 581 0.62 -49.09 36.63
CA PRO A 581 -0.34 -49.90 37.38
C PRO A 581 0.12 -50.04 38.84
N THR A 582 -0.45 -49.24 39.73
CA THR A 582 -0.45 -49.50 41.17
C THR A 582 -1.88 -49.41 41.67
N PHE A 583 -2.31 -50.45 42.38
CA PHE A 583 -3.55 -50.46 43.16
C PHE A 583 -3.58 -49.22 44.07
N ASP A 584 -4.68 -48.49 44.05
CA ASP A 584 -5.60 -48.49 45.19
C ASP A 584 -6.92 -47.82 44.81
N SER A 585 -7.97 -48.24 45.51
CA SER A 585 -9.35 -47.89 45.24
C SER A 585 -9.74 -46.52 45.82
N GLU A 586 -10.71 -45.93 45.12
CA GLU A 586 -11.84 -45.15 45.65
C GLU A 586 -11.91 -43.60 45.59
N PHE A 587 -13.14 -43.20 45.24
CA PHE A 587 -13.84 -41.91 45.27
C PHE A 587 -13.26 -40.66 44.60
N SER A 588 -13.68 -40.48 43.34
CA SER A 588 -14.00 -39.15 42.78
C SER A 588 -15.48 -38.80 43.07
N LEU A 589 -15.72 -37.68 43.76
CA LEU A 589 -17.05 -37.16 44.06
C LEU A 589 -17.59 -36.30 42.91
N LEU A 590 -18.68 -36.75 42.26
CA LEU A 590 -19.83 -35.95 41.76
C LEU A 590 -20.76 -36.84 40.90
N PRO A 591 -22.07 -36.93 41.18
CA PRO A 591 -22.95 -37.91 40.54
C PRO A 591 -23.60 -37.40 39.24
N THR A 592 -23.68 -38.28 38.23
CA THR A 592 -24.41 -37.99 36.97
C THR A 592 -25.28 -39.17 36.52
N SER A 593 -26.50 -39.31 37.06
CA SER A 593 -27.67 -39.84 36.33
C SER A 593 -28.92 -39.81 37.20
N ILE A 594 -30.01 -39.24 36.69
CA ILE A 594 -31.34 -39.34 37.30
C ILE A 594 -31.93 -40.72 36.93
N LYS A 595 -31.51 -41.77 37.65
CA LYS A 595 -32.12 -43.11 37.60
C LYS A 595 -32.27 -43.82 38.94
N ASP A 596 -31.60 -43.36 40.00
CA ASP A 596 -31.67 -43.98 41.33
C ASP A 596 -32.72 -43.35 42.27
N LEU A 597 -33.57 -42.46 41.75
CA LEU A 597 -34.60 -41.72 42.50
C LEU A 597 -36.01 -42.35 42.49
N LYS A 598 -36.13 -43.65 42.15
CA LYS A 598 -37.44 -44.34 42.17
C LYS A 598 -37.37 -45.81 42.60
N ARG A 599 -36.43 -46.15 43.49
CA ARG A 599 -36.29 -47.48 44.13
C ARG A 599 -35.90 -47.37 45.60
N SER A 600 -36.51 -46.42 46.32
CA SER A 600 -36.23 -46.13 47.73
C SER A 600 -37.34 -45.34 48.44
N GLU A 601 -38.60 -45.48 48.02
CA GLU A 601 -39.78 -44.93 48.74
C GLU A 601 -40.77 -46.01 49.21
N GLU A 602 -40.49 -47.29 48.90
CA GLU A 602 -41.11 -48.44 49.57
C GLU A 602 -40.00 -49.21 50.29
N GLU A 603 -40.30 -49.73 51.48
CA GLU A 603 -39.38 -50.45 52.38
C GLU A 603 -38.24 -49.63 53.02
N GLU A 604 -38.58 -48.73 53.95
CA GLU A 604 -38.19 -48.99 55.34
C GLU A 604 -39.16 -48.34 56.33
N LYS A 605 -40.14 -49.14 56.79
CA LYS A 605 -40.84 -48.87 58.04
C LYS A 605 -40.50 -49.99 59.03
N ASP A 606 -39.92 -49.58 60.14
CA ASP A 606 -39.68 -50.32 61.38
C ASP A 606 -38.45 -51.26 61.50
N ARG A 607 -37.36 -50.64 62.01
CA ARG A 607 -36.54 -51.08 63.17
C ARG A 607 -35.66 -52.34 63.05
N LEU A 608 -34.34 -52.14 63.11
CA LEU A 608 -33.55 -52.36 64.35
C LEU A 608 -32.08 -51.83 64.32
N SER A 609 -31.70 -51.13 65.40
CA SER A 609 -30.37 -51.07 66.03
C SER A 609 -29.18 -50.27 65.45
N ASN A 610 -28.79 -49.24 66.23
CA ASN A 610 -27.42 -48.80 66.60
C ASN A 610 -26.48 -48.19 65.51
N SER A 611 -25.83 -47.03 65.69
CA SER A 611 -25.78 -46.07 66.82
C SER A 611 -25.23 -44.69 66.37
N SER A 612 -25.37 -43.68 67.26
CA SER A 612 -24.48 -42.50 67.38
C SER A 612 -24.55 -41.38 66.34
N THR A 613 -25.42 -40.39 66.57
CA THR A 613 -25.31 -39.04 65.99
C THR A 613 -24.49 -38.09 66.88
N SER A 614 -23.64 -37.31 66.23
CA SER A 614 -22.89 -36.16 66.76
C SER A 614 -23.77 -34.91 66.90
N SER A 615 -23.47 -34.03 67.86
CA SER A 615 -23.57 -32.57 67.62
C SER A 615 -22.81 -31.69 68.62
N THR A 616 -22.05 -30.73 68.08
CA THR A 616 -21.57 -29.47 68.69
C THR A 616 -21.14 -28.63 67.47
N SER A 617 -21.96 -27.69 66.95
CA SER A 617 -22.03 -26.25 67.33
C SER A 617 -20.70 -25.49 67.01
N THR A 618 -20.56 -24.18 66.76
CA THR A 618 -21.41 -22.96 66.58
C THR A 618 -20.42 -21.81 66.19
N VAL A 619 -20.71 -20.66 65.55
CA VAL A 619 -21.80 -20.11 64.68
C VAL A 619 -21.30 -18.73 64.12
N ASN A 620 -22.17 -17.91 63.49
CA ASN A 620 -22.04 -16.46 63.19
C ASN A 620 -21.29 -16.00 61.91
N SER A 621 -21.74 -14.96 61.19
CA SER A 621 -22.93 -14.09 61.40
C SER A 621 -23.46 -13.40 60.13
N SER A 622 -24.79 -13.52 59.93
CA SER A 622 -25.78 -12.56 59.39
C SER A 622 -25.38 -11.36 58.51
N ALA A 623 -26.05 -11.23 57.36
CA ALA A 623 -26.74 -10.00 56.93
C ALA A 623 -27.93 -10.36 56.01
N THR A 624 -28.99 -9.55 56.00
CA THR A 624 -30.29 -9.89 55.37
C THR A 624 -30.91 -8.66 54.71
N ARG A 625 -31.58 -8.81 53.54
CA ARG A 625 -32.97 -8.33 53.22
C ARG A 625 -33.26 -8.00 51.73
N THR A 626 -34.26 -8.71 51.20
CA THR A 626 -35.42 -8.23 50.38
C THR A 626 -35.25 -7.39 49.10
N SER A 627 -35.47 -8.05 47.96
CA SER A 627 -36.49 -7.75 46.92
C SER A 627 -37.13 -6.34 46.78
N ARG A 628 -37.04 -5.72 45.59
CA ARG A 628 -38.18 -5.45 44.66
C ARG A 628 -37.82 -4.69 43.36
N THR A 629 -38.15 -5.29 42.21
CA THR A 629 -38.76 -4.76 40.96
C THR A 629 -38.46 -3.36 40.36
N ARG A 630 -38.44 -3.32 39.00
CA ARG A 630 -38.52 -2.17 38.03
C ARG A 630 -37.19 -1.42 37.76
N THR A 631 -36.87 -0.92 36.55
CA THR A 631 -37.40 -1.08 35.16
C THR A 631 -36.35 -0.64 34.11
N SER A 632 -36.63 -0.94 32.83
CA SER A 632 -36.25 -0.20 31.61
C SER A 632 -34.77 -0.01 31.22
N SER A 633 -34.41 -0.61 30.07
CA SER A 633 -33.33 -0.15 29.18
C SER A 633 -33.76 1.10 28.38
N PRO A 634 -32.85 2.01 27.99
CA PRO A 634 -33.16 3.16 27.13
C PRO A 634 -32.77 2.93 25.66
N ALA A 635 -33.60 3.44 24.74
CA ALA A 635 -33.23 3.76 23.35
C ALA A 635 -34.25 4.74 22.73
N ASN A 636 -33.98 6.05 22.82
CA ASN A 636 -34.59 7.09 21.96
C ASN A 636 -33.72 7.24 20.70
N GLY A 637 -34.15 7.78 19.56
CA GLY A 637 -35.38 8.45 19.08
C GLY A 637 -34.99 9.16 17.77
N TYR A 638 -35.77 9.18 16.68
CA TYR A 638 -36.77 10.20 16.26
C TYR A 638 -36.95 9.97 14.73
N GLY A 639 -38.09 10.19 14.04
CA GLY A 639 -39.47 10.46 14.45
C GLY A 639 -40.41 10.67 13.24
N LEU A 640 -41.73 10.44 13.42
CA LEU A 640 -42.93 11.05 12.76
C LEU A 640 -43.10 11.08 11.21
N PRO A 641 -44.35 11.16 10.67
CA PRO A 641 -45.60 10.49 11.09
C PRO A 641 -46.52 9.97 9.93
N ALA A 642 -47.53 9.14 10.30
CA ALA A 642 -48.88 8.90 9.70
C ALA A 642 -49.12 8.96 8.15
N ASN A 643 -49.83 8.01 7.52
CA ASN A 643 -51.28 7.80 7.72
C ASN A 643 -51.87 6.48 7.12
N SER A 644 -53.16 6.25 7.43
CA SER A 644 -54.14 5.22 6.98
C SER A 644 -54.03 4.50 5.62
N HIS A 645 -54.52 3.24 5.53
CA HIS A 645 -55.70 2.78 4.71
C HIS A 645 -55.90 1.23 4.70
N GLY A 646 -57.17 0.74 4.63
CA GLY A 646 -57.54 -0.46 3.83
C GLY A 646 -57.61 -1.91 4.42
N ILE A 647 -58.64 -2.23 5.21
CA ILE A 647 -59.75 -3.22 4.92
C ILE A 647 -59.65 -4.03 3.59
N PRO A 648 -60.16 -5.30 3.42
CA PRO A 648 -60.77 -6.28 4.38
C PRO A 648 -60.70 -7.83 4.06
N TYR A 649 -61.44 -8.64 4.87
CA TYR A 649 -62.12 -9.95 4.56
C TYR A 649 -61.22 -11.20 4.33
N GLN A 650 -61.58 -12.46 4.69
CA GLN A 650 -62.69 -13.16 5.36
C GLN A 650 -62.05 -14.45 6.00
N GLN A 651 -62.58 -15.27 6.92
CA GLN A 651 -63.94 -15.73 7.21
C GLN A 651 -63.96 -16.42 8.60
N GLN A 652 -65.06 -16.32 9.36
CA GLN A 652 -65.20 -16.93 10.69
C GLN A 652 -66.63 -17.45 10.89
N GLN A 653 -66.80 -18.76 11.12
CA GLN A 653 -68.05 -19.45 11.51
C GLN A 653 -67.70 -20.84 12.08
N PRO A 654 -68.57 -21.51 12.87
CA PRO A 654 -68.94 -21.07 14.21
C PRO A 654 -68.74 -22.17 15.28
N LEU A 655 -68.81 -21.79 16.56
CA LEU A 655 -68.93 -22.73 17.68
C LEU A 655 -70.37 -23.26 17.77
N ILE A 656 -70.56 -24.59 17.80
CA ILE A 656 -71.78 -25.21 18.32
C ILE A 656 -71.51 -26.64 18.85
N GLU A 657 -72.09 -26.92 20.01
CA GLU A 657 -72.51 -28.21 20.57
C GLU A 657 -71.56 -29.42 20.56
N LYS A 658 -71.06 -29.74 21.76
CA LYS A 658 -71.40 -31.01 22.42
C LYS A 658 -71.23 -30.91 23.95
N ALA A 659 -72.34 -30.70 24.64
CA ALA A 659 -72.40 -30.88 26.09
C ALA A 659 -72.42 -32.39 26.39
N GLY A 660 -71.24 -32.96 26.64
CA GLY A 660 -71.07 -34.35 27.05
C GLY A 660 -71.20 -34.51 28.56
N TYR A 661 -72.27 -35.16 28.99
CA TYR A 661 -72.58 -35.52 30.37
C TYR A 661 -71.39 -36.24 31.04
N TYR A 662 -70.80 -35.67 32.10
CA TYR A 662 -69.79 -36.38 32.89
C TYR A 662 -70.46 -37.47 33.74
N GLY A 663 -70.28 -38.72 33.34
CA GLY A 663 -70.56 -39.87 34.20
C GLY A 663 -69.73 -39.81 35.49
N GLY A 664 -70.22 -40.50 36.53
CA GLY A 664 -69.70 -40.39 37.90
C GLY A 664 -68.23 -40.78 38.08
N LEU A 665 -67.77 -40.64 39.34
CA LEU A 665 -66.38 -40.71 39.80
C LEU A 665 -65.51 -41.81 39.15
N GLU A 666 -66.10 -42.98 38.94
CA GLU A 666 -65.48 -44.19 38.36
C GLU A 666 -65.11 -44.03 36.87
N GLY A 667 -65.95 -43.36 36.08
CA GLY A 667 -65.66 -43.06 34.67
C GLY A 667 -64.52 -42.05 34.51
N ARG A 668 -64.41 -41.08 35.43
CA ARG A 668 -63.33 -40.09 35.46
C ARG A 668 -61.98 -40.72 35.77
N LEU A 669 -61.93 -41.62 36.75
CA LEU A 669 -60.71 -42.36 37.12
C LEU A 669 -60.18 -43.20 35.95
N ARG A 670 -61.07 -43.90 35.23
CA ARG A 670 -60.68 -44.65 34.03
C ARG A 670 -60.10 -43.74 32.94
N TRP A 671 -60.77 -42.62 32.63
CA TRP A 671 -60.34 -41.66 31.60
C TRP A 671 -59.08 -40.84 31.98
N GLU A 672 -58.77 -40.73 33.26
CA GLU A 672 -57.50 -40.20 33.75
C GLU A 672 -56.38 -41.25 33.65
N SER A 673 -56.66 -42.53 33.96
CA SER A 673 -55.69 -43.63 33.81
C SER A 673 -55.32 -43.94 32.35
N GLU A 674 -56.29 -43.97 31.43
CA GLU A 674 -56.02 -44.16 29.98
C GLU A 674 -55.16 -42.99 29.43
N ARG A 675 -55.40 -41.74 29.87
CA ARG A 675 -54.56 -40.58 29.52
C ARG A 675 -53.18 -40.55 30.19
N GLU A 676 -52.98 -41.24 31.31
CA GLU A 676 -51.65 -41.40 31.90
C GLU A 676 -50.87 -42.48 31.15
N PHE A 677 -51.51 -43.61 30.84
CA PHE A 677 -50.92 -44.65 30.01
C PHE A 677 -50.54 -44.12 28.61
N GLU A 678 -51.43 -43.39 27.94
CA GLU A 678 -51.11 -42.74 26.65
C GLU A 678 -49.95 -41.73 26.77
N ARG A 679 -49.90 -40.94 27.86
CA ARG A 679 -48.78 -40.01 28.10
C ARG A 679 -47.46 -40.74 28.35
N GLU A 680 -47.45 -41.84 29.09
CA GLU A 680 -46.24 -42.66 29.29
C GLU A 680 -45.79 -43.33 27.99
N VAL A 681 -46.71 -43.92 27.23
CA VAL A 681 -46.43 -44.51 25.91
C VAL A 681 -45.90 -43.45 24.94
N GLU A 682 -46.46 -42.23 24.93
CA GLU A 682 -45.95 -41.16 24.06
C GLU A 682 -44.61 -40.59 24.55
N LEU A 683 -44.39 -40.48 25.86
CA LEU A 683 -43.08 -40.14 26.45
C LEU A 683 -42.02 -41.18 26.12
N GLU A 684 -42.36 -42.46 26.15
CA GLU A 684 -41.43 -43.53 25.79
C GLU A 684 -41.18 -43.56 24.28
N ARG A 685 -42.20 -43.30 23.45
CA ARG A 685 -42.05 -43.13 22.00
C ARG A 685 -41.15 -41.93 21.67
N LYS A 686 -41.31 -40.80 22.37
CA LYS A 686 -40.46 -39.60 22.26
C LYS A 686 -39.02 -39.90 22.72
N ARG A 687 -38.82 -40.64 23.83
CA ARG A 687 -37.50 -41.12 24.27
C ARG A 687 -36.85 -42.04 23.23
N LYS A 688 -37.58 -43.01 22.68
CA LYS A 688 -37.10 -43.92 21.62
C LYS A 688 -36.74 -43.13 20.35
N GLN A 689 -37.57 -42.17 19.92
CA GLN A 689 -37.24 -41.27 18.80
C GLN A 689 -36.04 -40.36 19.08
N GLU A 690 -35.86 -39.82 20.28
CA GLU A 690 -34.68 -39.00 20.60
C GLU A 690 -33.41 -39.85 20.63
N LEU A 691 -33.48 -41.10 21.11
CA LEU A 691 -32.35 -42.02 21.17
C LEU A 691 -31.95 -42.53 19.77
N GLU A 692 -32.93 -42.82 18.91
CA GLU A 692 -32.76 -43.00 17.45
C GLU A 692 -32.12 -41.77 16.80
N ARG A 693 -32.67 -40.58 17.06
CA ARG A 693 -32.18 -39.31 16.50
C ARG A 693 -30.76 -38.98 16.97
N ARG A 694 -30.36 -39.35 18.20
CA ARG A 694 -28.97 -39.28 18.68
C ARG A 694 -28.06 -40.30 17.97
N LYS A 695 -28.51 -41.54 17.74
CA LYS A 695 -27.77 -42.55 16.94
C LYS A 695 -27.57 -42.15 15.48
N ASN A 696 -28.54 -41.44 14.89
CA ASN A 696 -28.48 -40.93 13.51
C ASN A 696 -27.91 -39.51 13.37
N TYR A 697 -27.54 -38.84 14.46
CA TYR A 697 -26.93 -37.50 14.40
C TYR A 697 -25.50 -37.59 13.85
N ARG A 698 -25.33 -37.38 12.53
CA ARG A 698 -24.03 -37.43 11.82
C ARG A 698 -22.89 -36.67 12.53
N PRO A 699 -23.09 -35.49 13.16
CA PRO A 699 -22.04 -34.80 13.91
C PRO A 699 -21.42 -35.62 15.04
N TRP A 700 -22.22 -36.44 15.76
CA TRP A 700 -21.71 -37.18 16.93
C TRP A 700 -20.76 -38.31 16.50
N LYS A 701 -21.06 -39.00 15.39
CA LYS A 701 -20.16 -39.99 14.79
C LYS A 701 -18.84 -39.36 14.33
N ILE A 702 -18.89 -38.15 13.75
CA ILE A 702 -17.69 -37.39 13.34
C ILE A 702 -16.85 -36.99 14.56
N VAL A 703 -17.48 -36.50 15.65
CA VAL A 703 -16.79 -36.11 16.89
C VAL A 703 -16.14 -37.31 17.59
N VAL A 704 -16.84 -38.44 17.69
CA VAL A 704 -16.28 -39.68 18.27
C VAL A 704 -15.16 -40.26 17.41
N TRP A 705 -15.30 -40.21 16.08
CA TRP A 705 -14.24 -40.60 15.15
C TRP A 705 -13.01 -39.70 15.28
N TRP A 706 -13.19 -38.37 15.33
CA TRP A 706 -12.10 -37.42 15.61
C TRP A 706 -11.43 -37.65 16.97
N GLY A 707 -12.21 -38.00 18.00
CA GLY A 707 -11.71 -38.34 19.33
C GLY A 707 -10.82 -39.58 19.31
N ARG A 708 -11.25 -40.66 18.64
CA ARG A 708 -10.45 -41.88 18.46
C ARG A 708 -9.23 -41.62 17.57
N PHE A 709 -9.40 -40.91 16.45
CA PHE A 709 -8.32 -40.57 15.52
C PHE A 709 -7.20 -39.79 16.23
N ARG A 710 -7.53 -38.78 17.04
CA ARG A 710 -6.57 -38.01 17.86
C ARG A 710 -5.72 -38.86 18.82
N GLY A 711 -6.18 -40.05 19.22
CA GLY A 711 -5.41 -40.97 20.05
C GLY A 711 -4.34 -41.76 19.28
N THR A 712 -4.54 -41.96 17.98
CA THR A 712 -3.65 -42.74 17.09
C THR A 712 -2.34 -42.02 16.79
N VAL A 713 -1.32 -42.75 16.32
CA VAL A 713 -0.04 -42.17 15.89
C VAL A 713 -0.23 -41.10 14.80
N PRO A 714 -0.98 -41.33 13.70
CA PRO A 714 -1.30 -40.29 12.72
C PRO A 714 -2.03 -39.06 13.32
N GLY A 715 -2.97 -39.27 14.24
CA GLY A 715 -3.68 -38.15 14.89
C GLY A 715 -2.81 -37.32 15.83
N ARG A 716 -1.82 -37.94 16.49
CA ARG A 716 -0.80 -37.23 17.27
C ARG A 716 0.14 -36.43 16.36
N MET A 717 0.61 -37.05 15.26
CA MET A 717 1.42 -36.36 14.25
C MET A 717 0.68 -35.14 13.69
N LEU A 718 -0.59 -35.28 13.27
CA LEU A 718 -1.39 -34.17 12.74
C LEU A 718 -1.60 -33.04 13.76
N ARG A 719 -1.80 -33.38 15.04
CA ARG A 719 -1.91 -32.38 16.13
C ARG A 719 -0.57 -31.67 16.38
N GLU A 720 0.55 -32.37 16.29
CA GLU A 720 1.89 -31.80 16.42
C GLU A 720 2.22 -30.88 15.23
N VAL A 721 1.89 -31.26 13.98
CA VAL A 721 1.97 -30.38 12.81
C VAL A 721 1.11 -29.14 13.02
N GLY A 722 -0.19 -29.30 13.30
CA GLY A 722 -1.11 -28.17 13.43
C GLY A 722 -0.71 -27.19 14.53
N THR A 723 -0.26 -27.68 15.69
CA THR A 723 0.23 -26.80 16.78
C THR A 723 1.59 -26.15 16.46
N SER A 724 2.48 -26.82 15.74
CA SER A 724 3.76 -26.25 15.31
C SER A 724 3.58 -25.19 14.22
N VAL A 725 2.77 -25.48 13.21
CA VAL A 725 2.42 -24.56 12.11
C VAL A 725 1.73 -23.32 12.68
N TRP A 726 0.72 -23.49 13.55
CA TRP A 726 0.06 -22.35 14.18
C TRP A 726 1.05 -21.44 14.91
N ARG A 727 1.97 -22.01 15.71
CA ARG A 727 3.01 -21.24 16.44
C ARG A 727 3.91 -20.41 15.54
N VAL A 728 4.22 -20.86 14.32
CA VAL A 728 4.96 -20.06 13.34
C VAL A 728 4.03 -19.02 12.71
N VAL A 729 2.90 -19.45 12.16
CA VAL A 729 1.99 -18.63 11.37
C VAL A 729 1.45 -17.42 12.14
N TRP A 730 1.06 -17.55 13.41
CA TRP A 730 0.51 -16.39 14.14
C TRP A 730 1.57 -15.31 14.42
N VAL A 731 2.81 -15.71 14.70
CA VAL A 731 3.91 -14.76 14.94
C VAL A 731 4.35 -14.12 13.63
N VAL A 732 4.65 -14.95 12.62
CA VAL A 732 5.14 -14.49 11.31
C VAL A 732 4.09 -13.65 10.60
N GLY A 733 2.81 -14.05 10.66
CA GLY A 733 1.70 -13.26 10.14
C GLY A 733 1.54 -11.93 10.88
N GLY A 734 1.68 -11.91 12.21
CA GLY A 734 1.66 -10.67 12.99
C GLY A 734 2.80 -9.71 12.65
N VAL A 735 4.01 -10.24 12.47
CA VAL A 735 5.21 -9.47 12.07
C VAL A 735 5.09 -8.95 10.63
N PHE A 736 4.63 -9.78 9.69
CA PHE A 736 4.35 -9.36 8.31
C PHE A 736 3.32 -8.24 8.29
N LEU A 737 2.16 -8.44 8.94
CA LEU A 737 1.11 -7.42 9.05
C LEU A 737 1.62 -6.12 9.67
N TRP A 738 2.51 -6.19 10.66
CA TRP A 738 3.15 -4.99 11.23
C TRP A 738 4.03 -4.25 10.21
N PHE A 739 4.93 -4.95 9.51
CA PHE A 739 5.77 -4.34 8.47
C PHE A 739 4.97 -3.69 7.33
N THR A 740 3.85 -4.29 6.96
CA THR A 740 2.95 -3.84 5.88
C THR A 740 1.87 -2.85 6.35
N TRP A 741 1.66 -2.68 7.65
CA TRP A 741 0.75 -1.65 8.18
C TRP A 741 1.44 -0.30 8.26
N PHE A 742 2.68 -0.27 8.74
CA PHE A 742 3.41 0.99 8.91
C PHE A 742 4.03 1.52 7.61
N GLY A 743 4.10 0.70 6.56
CA GLY A 743 4.78 1.01 5.28
C GLY A 743 6.25 0.72 5.42
#